data_AF-A0A933X750-F1
#
_entry.id   AF-A0A933X750-F1
#
_cell.length_a   1.000
_cell.length_b   1.000
_cell.length_c   1.000
_cell.angle_alpha   90.00
_cell.angle_beta   90.00
_cell.angle_gamma   90.00
#
_symmetry.space_group_name_H-M   'P 1'
#
loop_
_entity.id
_entity.type
_entity.pdbx_description
1 polymer ?
#
loop_
_entity_poly.entity_id
_entity_poly.type
_entity_poly.pdbx_seq_one_letter_code
_entity_poly.pdbx_strand_id
1 'polypeptide(L)'
;MKRTLILILASVLAVVAAHAALPVQTTFTGAKSERTWPLKELNADLPADWTGYEFLVLEFRASSSQRFDLGLETPKGRFAKRIGPFAGVWVRAAIPLRYYRQPAGDGIDMAATYNQPRNSYWINIHSSAYGPLTNVTGITVAMDHPVGGPTLEIRSVALAKTDPGDAVLEGKPLIDEFGQYTYAEWPGKAHSIDDLKQAWAAEEVALKTASSDRCRYGGFLKTQAKATGFFRVEQRDGRWWFVCPDGHRFYSTGLNGVGTGAGTRVQGREDLFAALPPANLAPSARGGRSFGGSFYTWNLQRRFGDDWRPKWAEFTTQRLAAWGFNTVHNWGVPSRTQAEPRVPYALMMRGWQTGRSIMGLPDVYAEDFARRVDEAAASQLGPHRDDPYMLGYFIGNEPPWPGRESQLCDAILAGPPSEMQKRLMAYVGDKDTPARRKAFVLAAFQHYLDTINAAVRKHDPNHLNLGIRFGGQPHEDVTKAARGFDVFSVNIYRTAPDRATLDRLSALVQRPILIGEFHIGVPGRGLAPGLVQAMNQEERAAGYRYYVEQCAAHPALIGTHWFQWLDQPATGRNDGENYNIGFIDVADQPYPEMVAAAKLTHGRLFDIHSGKTQPVDRPPRASEANPAGVAAPKVGPVK
;
A
#
# COMPACT_ATOMS: atom_id res chain seq x y z
N MET A 1 91.16 1.45 11.73
CA MET A 1 89.78 1.84 12.09
C MET A 1 89.01 2.08 10.80
N LYS A 2 88.16 1.11 10.42
CA LYS A 2 87.42 1.11 9.14
C LYS A 2 86.02 1.71 9.36
N ARG A 3 85.62 2.55 8.42
CA ARG A 3 84.28 3.14 8.24
C ARG A 3 83.23 2.05 8.04
N THR A 4 82.02 2.25 8.57
CA THR A 4 80.81 1.64 7.98
C THR A 4 79.64 2.60 8.14
N LEU A 5 79.09 2.97 6.99
CA LEU A 5 77.99 3.88 6.75
C LEU A 5 76.68 3.09 6.91
N ILE A 6 75.73 3.58 7.70
CA ILE A 6 74.40 2.98 7.84
C ILE A 6 73.52 3.48 6.69
N LEU A 7 73.12 2.58 5.79
CA LEU A 7 72.09 2.83 4.78
C LEU A 7 70.71 2.49 5.36
N ILE A 8 69.83 3.49 5.39
CA ILE A 8 68.40 3.33 5.68
C ILE A 8 67.72 2.91 4.38
N LEU A 9 67.20 1.68 4.34
CA LEU A 9 66.37 1.19 3.23
C LEU A 9 64.89 1.47 3.59
N ALA A 10 64.32 2.51 2.99
CA ALA A 10 62.89 2.77 3.05
C ALA A 10 62.18 1.84 2.06
N SER A 11 61.54 0.79 2.59
CA SER A 11 60.63 -0.07 1.83
C SER A 11 59.32 0.68 1.55
N VAL A 12 59.19 1.16 0.32
CA VAL A 12 57.92 1.63 -0.26
C VAL A 12 57.01 0.40 -0.44
N LEU A 13 56.06 0.20 0.47
CA LEU A 13 54.92 -0.67 0.21
C LEU A 13 54.04 0.05 -0.83
N ALA A 14 54.15 -0.37 -2.09
CA ALA A 14 53.13 -0.07 -3.07
C ALA A 14 51.84 -0.78 -2.63
N VAL A 15 50.90 -0.02 -2.08
CA VAL A 15 49.51 -0.45 -1.95
C VAL A 15 48.96 -0.53 -3.37
N VAL A 16 49.02 -1.72 -3.97
CA VAL A 16 48.26 -2.02 -5.18
C VAL A 16 46.80 -1.94 -4.74
N ALA A 17 46.10 -0.88 -5.16
CA ALA A 17 44.66 -0.81 -5.06
C ALA A 17 44.09 -2.02 -5.81
N ALA A 18 43.66 -3.04 -5.06
CA ALA A 18 42.91 -4.15 -5.60
C ALA A 18 41.63 -3.55 -6.22
N HIS A 19 41.61 -3.46 -7.54
CA HIS A 19 40.40 -3.14 -8.27
C HIS A 19 39.47 -4.34 -8.05
N ALA A 20 38.37 -4.17 -7.32
CA ALA A 20 37.37 -5.23 -7.33
C ALA A 20 36.84 -5.30 -8.77
N ALA A 21 37.15 -6.39 -9.46
CA ALA A 21 36.49 -6.70 -10.73
C ALA A 21 35.06 -7.13 -10.38
N LEU A 22 34.08 -6.55 -11.06
CA LEU A 22 32.71 -7.07 -11.01
C LEU A 22 32.72 -8.61 -11.22
N PRO A 23 31.88 -9.36 -10.50
CA PRO A 23 30.76 -8.89 -9.68
C PRO A 23 31.17 -8.44 -8.28
N VAL A 24 30.48 -7.40 -7.77
CA VAL A 24 30.50 -7.03 -6.35
C VAL A 24 29.30 -7.65 -5.63
N GLN A 25 29.45 -7.96 -4.35
CA GLN A 25 28.39 -8.55 -3.53
C GLN A 25 28.33 -7.93 -2.14
N THR A 26 27.14 -7.91 -1.55
CA THR A 26 26.95 -7.65 -0.12
C THR A 26 25.93 -8.61 0.50
N THR A 27 26.01 -8.78 1.82
CA THR A 27 25.03 -9.50 2.64
C THR A 27 24.48 -8.52 3.67
N PHE A 28 23.16 -8.39 3.76
CA PHE A 28 22.52 -7.48 4.69
C PHE A 28 22.27 -8.16 6.03
N THR A 29 22.79 -7.60 7.13
CA THR A 29 22.61 -8.14 8.50
C THR A 29 22.36 -7.04 9.52
N GLY A 30 21.81 -7.38 10.69
CA GLY A 30 21.54 -6.42 11.76
C GLY A 30 20.24 -5.63 11.57
N ALA A 31 20.09 -4.52 12.31
CA ALA A 31 18.88 -3.69 12.23
C ALA A 31 18.86 -2.77 11.00
N LYS A 32 20.04 -2.34 10.55
CA LYS A 32 20.25 -1.56 9.34
C LYS A 32 21.59 -1.98 8.75
N SER A 33 21.60 -2.25 7.44
CA SER A 33 22.79 -2.65 6.72
C SER A 33 22.95 -1.78 5.49
N GLU A 34 24.14 -1.24 5.26
CA GLU A 34 24.46 -0.48 4.06
C GLU A 34 25.85 -0.82 3.54
N ARG A 35 25.99 -0.75 2.21
CA ARG A 35 27.26 -0.95 1.51
C ARG A 35 27.38 0.07 0.41
N THR A 36 28.49 0.82 0.43
CA THR A 36 28.85 1.79 -0.61
C THR A 36 30.03 1.26 -1.41
N TRP A 37 29.94 1.36 -2.73
CA TRP A 37 31.04 1.11 -3.65
C TRP A 37 31.38 2.41 -4.39
N PRO A 38 32.65 2.86 -4.40
CA PRO A 38 33.09 3.96 -5.25
C PRO A 38 32.89 3.64 -6.74
N LEU A 39 32.62 4.64 -7.57
CA LEU A 39 32.35 4.41 -9.00
C LEU A 39 33.47 3.63 -9.70
N LYS A 40 34.73 3.91 -9.36
CA LYS A 40 35.90 3.24 -9.96
C LYS A 40 36.04 1.76 -9.59
N GLU A 41 35.44 1.34 -8.47
CA GLU A 41 35.34 -0.08 -8.10
C GLU A 41 34.26 -0.79 -8.93
N LEU A 42 33.19 -0.08 -9.29
CA LEU A 42 32.10 -0.65 -10.07
C LEU A 42 32.44 -0.72 -11.55
N ASN A 43 33.01 0.35 -12.11
CA ASN A 43 33.44 0.43 -13.50
C ASN A 43 34.38 1.63 -13.65
N ALA A 44 35.64 1.36 -14.03
CA ALA A 44 36.69 2.36 -14.14
C ALA A 44 36.37 3.48 -15.15
N ASP A 45 35.53 3.19 -16.15
CA ASP A 45 35.14 4.12 -17.21
C ASP A 45 33.95 5.01 -16.85
N LEU A 46 33.30 4.79 -15.69
CA LEU A 46 32.22 5.65 -15.25
C LEU A 46 32.74 7.08 -14.96
N PRO A 47 32.14 8.12 -15.58
CA PRO A 47 32.40 9.50 -15.23
C PRO A 47 31.70 9.85 -13.91
N ALA A 48 32.16 10.91 -13.24
CA ALA A 48 31.47 11.47 -12.06
C ALA A 48 30.29 12.38 -12.46
N ASP A 49 30.35 13.01 -13.64
CA ASP A 49 29.25 13.84 -14.16
C ASP A 49 28.29 13.00 -15.02
N TRP A 50 27.06 12.85 -14.54
CA TRP A 50 26.02 12.04 -15.18
C TRP A 50 24.97 12.91 -15.91
N THR A 51 25.18 14.23 -16.01
CA THR A 51 24.20 15.15 -16.61
C THR A 51 23.89 14.86 -18.08
N GLY A 52 24.86 14.32 -18.82
CA GLY A 52 24.70 13.92 -20.23
C GLY A 52 24.07 12.54 -20.47
N TYR A 53 23.58 11.88 -19.43
CA TYR A 53 22.97 10.54 -19.50
C TYR A 53 21.54 10.55 -18.95
N GLU A 54 20.74 9.61 -19.44
CA GLU A 54 19.32 9.50 -19.09
C GLU A 54 19.02 8.28 -18.21
N PHE A 55 19.88 7.26 -18.22
CA PHE A 55 19.67 6.01 -17.50
C PHE A 55 20.92 5.55 -16.75
N LEU A 56 20.72 5.08 -15.52
CA LEU A 56 21.63 4.17 -14.82
C LEU A 56 21.22 2.74 -15.15
N VAL A 57 22.15 1.93 -15.63
CA VAL A 57 21.90 0.54 -16.01
C VAL A 57 22.65 -0.37 -15.04
N LEU A 58 21.90 -1.21 -14.32
CA LEU A 58 22.43 -2.19 -13.39
C LEU A 58 22.04 -3.59 -13.83
N GLU A 59 23.00 -4.54 -13.83
CA GLU A 59 22.68 -5.96 -13.80
C GLU A 59 22.91 -6.51 -12.41
N PHE A 60 21.84 -6.94 -11.75
CA PHE A 60 21.89 -7.41 -10.37
C PHE A 60 21.06 -8.68 -10.16
N ARG A 61 21.38 -9.40 -9.08
CA ARG A 61 20.60 -10.51 -8.54
C ARG A 61 20.43 -10.33 -7.04
N ALA A 62 19.19 -10.29 -6.58
CA ALA A 62 18.86 -10.29 -5.15
C ALA A 62 18.41 -11.69 -4.73
N SER A 63 18.83 -12.18 -3.58
CA SER A 63 18.37 -13.49 -3.06
C SER A 63 16.98 -13.43 -2.39
N SER A 64 16.48 -12.23 -2.11
CA SER A 64 15.19 -12.01 -1.45
C SER A 64 14.36 -10.97 -2.19
N SER A 65 13.03 -11.06 -2.05
CA SER A 65 12.07 -10.06 -2.51
C SER A 65 11.93 -8.88 -1.54
N GLN A 66 12.70 -8.87 -0.44
CA GLN A 66 12.82 -7.71 0.43
C GLN A 66 13.40 -6.53 -0.33
N ARG A 67 12.77 -5.37 -0.15
CA ARG A 67 13.14 -4.13 -0.84
C ARG A 67 14.47 -3.61 -0.30
N PHE A 68 15.26 -3.00 -1.16
CA PHE A 68 16.48 -2.29 -0.78
C PHE A 68 16.47 -0.86 -1.35
N ASP A 69 17.19 0.04 -0.70
CA ASP A 69 17.40 1.41 -1.15
C ASP A 69 18.65 1.48 -2.02
N LEU A 70 18.54 2.06 -3.21
CA LEU A 70 19.61 2.32 -4.16
C LEU A 70 19.95 3.82 -4.16
N GLY A 71 21.06 4.16 -3.49
CA GLY A 71 21.61 5.49 -3.30
C GLY A 71 22.68 5.87 -4.32
N LEU A 72 22.61 7.11 -4.81
CA LEU A 72 23.69 7.79 -5.52
C LEU A 72 24.37 8.74 -4.54
N GLU A 73 25.65 8.50 -4.26
CA GLU A 73 26.44 9.35 -3.36
C GLU A 73 26.96 10.57 -4.12
N THR A 74 26.80 11.75 -3.52
CA THR A 74 27.33 13.01 -4.04
C THR A 74 27.91 13.82 -2.88
N PRO A 75 28.76 14.83 -3.14
CA PRO A 75 29.20 15.77 -2.10
C PRO A 75 28.05 16.51 -1.39
N LYS A 76 26.86 16.57 -2.00
CA LYS A 76 25.65 17.20 -1.42
C LYS A 76 24.79 16.22 -0.61
N GLY A 77 25.19 14.96 -0.53
CA GLY A 77 24.46 13.89 0.15
C GLY A 77 23.96 12.79 -0.79
N ARG A 78 23.32 11.79 -0.19
CA ARG A 78 22.77 10.60 -0.85
C ARG A 78 21.39 10.89 -1.45
N PHE A 79 21.22 10.57 -2.72
CA PHE A 79 19.90 10.47 -3.36
C PHE A 79 19.54 8.98 -3.52
N ALA A 80 18.60 8.46 -2.72
CA ALA A 80 18.22 7.05 -2.66
C ALA A 80 16.80 6.78 -3.15
N LYS A 81 16.60 5.72 -3.93
CA LYS A 81 15.29 5.26 -4.39
C LYS A 81 15.09 3.82 -3.98
N ARG A 82 13.85 3.41 -3.73
CA ARG A 82 13.58 2.06 -3.23
C ARG A 82 13.29 1.10 -4.39
N ILE A 83 14.04 0.00 -4.44
CA ILE A 83 13.90 -1.06 -5.43
C ILE A 83 13.18 -2.25 -4.81
N GLY A 84 12.13 -2.73 -5.49
CA GLY A 84 11.55 -4.06 -5.28
C GLY A 84 12.11 -5.04 -6.32
N PRO A 85 12.98 -5.98 -5.92
CA PRO A 85 13.59 -6.93 -6.82
C PRO A 85 12.70 -8.16 -7.08
N PHE A 86 12.94 -8.85 -8.19
CA PHE A 86 12.59 -10.28 -8.32
C PHE A 86 13.71 -11.13 -7.71
N ALA A 87 13.36 -12.04 -6.82
CA ALA A 87 14.31 -12.81 -6.04
C ALA A 87 14.86 -14.01 -6.82
N GLY A 88 16.15 -14.29 -6.70
CA GLY A 88 16.79 -15.48 -7.28
C GLY A 88 17.11 -15.38 -8.77
N VAL A 89 16.87 -14.23 -9.41
CA VAL A 89 17.05 -14.05 -10.86
C VAL A 89 17.95 -12.88 -11.21
N TRP A 90 18.69 -13.00 -12.32
CA TRP A 90 19.46 -11.89 -12.87
C TRP A 90 18.54 -10.95 -13.64
N VAL A 91 18.59 -9.67 -13.31
CA VAL A 91 17.80 -8.63 -13.98
C VAL A 91 18.70 -7.51 -14.47
N ARG A 92 18.37 -6.97 -15.65
CA ARG A 92 18.80 -5.65 -16.09
C ARG A 92 17.75 -4.64 -15.67
N ALA A 93 18.17 -3.67 -14.87
CA ALA A 93 17.37 -2.51 -14.49
C ALA A 93 17.90 -1.27 -15.22
N ALA A 94 17.16 -0.78 -16.21
CA ALA A 94 17.40 0.52 -16.81
C ALA A 94 16.62 1.56 -16.00
N ILE A 95 17.30 2.30 -15.12
CA ILE A 95 16.70 3.22 -14.16
C ILE A 95 16.78 4.65 -14.72
N PRO A 96 15.65 5.28 -15.06
CA PRO A 96 15.62 6.68 -15.47
C PRO A 96 16.24 7.61 -14.42
N LEU A 97 17.32 8.30 -14.77
CA LEU A 97 18.00 9.25 -13.89
C LEU A 97 17.12 10.47 -13.57
N ARG A 98 16.03 10.69 -14.32
CA ARG A 98 15.03 11.71 -13.96
C ARG A 98 14.45 11.49 -12.56
N TYR A 99 14.35 10.23 -12.12
CA TYR A 99 13.85 9.88 -10.79
C TYR A 99 14.73 10.46 -9.66
N TYR A 100 16.03 10.67 -9.91
CA TYR A 100 16.96 11.25 -8.95
C TYR A 100 17.12 12.77 -9.12
N ARG A 101 16.79 13.31 -10.30
CA ARG A 101 16.99 14.73 -10.66
C ARG A 101 15.77 15.60 -10.38
N GLN A 102 14.56 15.03 -10.38
CA GLN A 102 13.31 15.77 -10.36
C GLN A 102 12.36 15.27 -9.27
N PRO A 103 11.48 16.14 -8.74
CA PRO A 103 10.39 15.71 -7.87
C PRO A 103 9.44 14.76 -8.63
N ALA A 104 8.68 13.96 -7.88
CA ALA A 104 7.63 13.13 -8.46
C ALA A 104 6.57 13.99 -9.17
N GLY A 105 6.07 13.47 -10.30
CA GLY A 105 5.07 14.14 -11.14
C GLY A 105 3.65 14.08 -10.58
N ASP A 106 2.68 14.26 -11.46
CA ASP A 106 1.26 14.27 -11.12
C ASP A 106 0.72 12.85 -10.83
N GLY A 107 -0.14 12.75 -9.83
CA GLY A 107 -0.90 11.55 -9.48
C GLY A 107 -2.18 11.93 -8.74
N ILE A 108 -3.19 11.06 -8.80
CA ILE A 108 -4.48 11.29 -8.12
C ILE A 108 -4.43 10.93 -6.63
N ASP A 109 -3.50 10.05 -6.25
CA ASP A 109 -3.23 9.61 -4.89
C ASP A 109 -1.71 9.38 -4.70
N MET A 110 -1.32 9.05 -3.48
CA MET A 110 0.10 8.88 -3.13
C MET A 110 0.76 7.70 -3.85
N ALA A 111 0.08 6.56 -3.99
CA ALA A 111 0.64 5.38 -4.66
C ALA A 111 0.87 5.66 -6.15
N ALA A 112 -0.13 6.24 -6.83
CA ALA A 112 -0.04 6.64 -8.24
C ALA A 112 1.06 7.67 -8.50
N THR A 113 1.40 8.48 -7.50
CA THR A 113 2.46 9.50 -7.60
C THR A 113 3.86 8.87 -7.55
N TYR A 114 4.10 7.93 -6.63
CA TYR A 114 5.47 7.50 -6.28
C TYR A 114 5.86 6.12 -6.80
N ASN A 115 4.90 5.24 -7.09
CA ASN A 115 5.19 3.89 -7.56
C ASN A 115 5.40 3.90 -9.07
N GLN A 116 6.53 3.37 -9.53
CA GLN A 116 6.89 3.30 -10.94
C GLN A 116 7.12 1.83 -11.33
N PRO A 117 6.18 1.20 -12.05
CA PRO A 117 6.31 -0.19 -12.47
C PRO A 117 7.37 -0.32 -13.57
N ARG A 118 8.22 -1.35 -13.48
CA ARG A 118 9.28 -1.66 -14.47
C ARG A 118 9.17 -3.14 -14.87
N ASN A 119 9.77 -3.56 -15.98
CA ASN A 119 9.51 -4.92 -16.50
C ASN A 119 10.24 -6.02 -15.71
N SER A 120 11.39 -5.69 -15.13
CA SER A 120 12.26 -6.61 -14.39
C SER A 120 12.41 -6.27 -12.91
N TYR A 121 11.77 -5.20 -12.44
CA TYR A 121 11.77 -4.74 -11.04
C TYR A 121 10.60 -3.77 -10.82
N TRP A 122 10.48 -3.23 -9.61
CA TRP A 122 9.64 -2.07 -9.32
C TRP A 122 10.45 -1.02 -8.57
N ILE A 123 10.17 0.26 -8.79
CA ILE A 123 10.86 1.36 -8.09
C ILE A 123 9.85 2.34 -7.49
N ASN A 124 10.06 2.67 -6.22
CA ASN A 124 9.36 3.76 -5.55
C ASN A 124 10.28 4.98 -5.47
N ILE A 125 9.77 6.12 -5.96
CA ILE A 125 10.53 7.36 -6.09
C ILE A 125 10.26 8.39 -4.99
N HIS A 126 9.51 8.00 -3.96
CA HIS A 126 9.22 8.87 -2.81
C HIS A 126 10.47 9.19 -2.01
N SER A 127 11.36 8.20 -1.83
CA SER A 127 12.50 8.34 -0.93
C SER A 127 13.56 9.28 -1.50
N SER A 128 14.18 10.05 -0.60
CA SER A 128 15.29 10.99 -0.76
C SER A 128 15.05 12.32 -1.48
N ALA A 129 15.89 13.30 -1.10
CA ALA A 129 16.16 14.49 -1.90
C ALA A 129 16.45 14.12 -3.36
N TYR A 130 16.11 15.04 -4.25
CA TYR A 130 16.54 15.05 -5.64
C TYR A 130 17.60 16.14 -5.81
N GLY A 131 18.43 16.01 -6.84
CA GLY A 131 19.45 17.00 -7.08
C GLY A 131 20.25 16.77 -8.35
N PRO A 132 21.16 17.69 -8.68
CA PRO A 132 22.03 17.55 -9.82
C PRO A 132 22.97 16.36 -9.62
N LEU A 133 23.15 15.55 -10.66
CA LEU A 133 24.08 14.42 -10.69
C LEU A 133 25.39 14.81 -11.39
N THR A 134 25.97 15.94 -10.99
CA THR A 134 27.21 16.50 -11.60
C THR A 134 28.49 15.93 -11.00
N ASN A 135 28.41 15.30 -9.83
CA ASN A 135 29.55 14.69 -9.15
C ASN A 135 29.10 13.50 -8.30
N VAL A 136 28.78 12.39 -8.97
CA VAL A 136 28.48 11.12 -8.33
C VAL A 136 29.79 10.44 -7.95
N THR A 137 29.92 10.03 -6.69
CA THR A 137 31.16 9.44 -6.15
C THR A 137 31.06 7.93 -5.92
N GLY A 138 29.84 7.42 -5.76
CA GLY A 138 29.60 5.99 -5.54
C GLY A 138 28.13 5.61 -5.58
N ILE A 139 27.89 4.30 -5.53
CA ILE A 139 26.55 3.72 -5.40
C ILE A 139 26.47 3.04 -4.03
N THR A 140 25.40 3.34 -3.30
CA THR A 140 25.10 2.71 -2.02
C THR A 140 23.87 1.83 -2.15
N VAL A 141 23.92 0.63 -1.57
CA VAL A 141 22.73 -0.19 -1.33
C VAL A 141 22.49 -0.31 0.17
N ALA A 142 21.24 -0.16 0.60
CA ALA A 142 20.89 -0.24 2.00
C ALA A 142 19.60 -1.04 2.21
N MET A 143 19.51 -1.73 3.34
CA MET A 143 18.33 -2.48 3.76
C MET A 143 18.10 -2.30 5.26
N ASP A 144 16.89 -1.90 5.60
CA ASP A 144 16.41 -1.86 6.98
C ASP A 144 15.80 -3.22 7.33
N HIS A 145 16.12 -3.72 8.52
CA HIS A 145 15.65 -4.99 9.07
C HIS A 145 15.72 -6.17 8.08
N PRO A 146 16.90 -6.49 7.51
CA PRO A 146 17.06 -7.69 6.69
C PRO A 146 16.57 -8.95 7.41
N VAL A 147 15.75 -9.76 6.74
CA VAL A 147 15.25 -11.07 7.22
C VAL A 147 16.08 -12.18 6.59
N GLY A 148 16.65 -13.07 7.41
CA GLY A 148 17.37 -14.25 6.91
C GLY A 148 18.70 -13.95 6.20
N GLY A 149 19.27 -12.75 6.35
CA GLY A 149 20.58 -12.39 5.77
C GLY A 149 20.60 -12.31 4.24
N PRO A 150 19.71 -11.52 3.60
CA PRO A 150 19.63 -11.47 2.15
C PRO A 150 20.91 -10.87 1.54
N THR A 151 21.28 -11.39 0.39
CA THR A 151 22.39 -10.94 -0.46
C THR A 151 21.93 -10.15 -1.67
N LEU A 152 22.80 -9.25 -2.14
CA LEU A 152 22.69 -8.57 -3.43
C LEU A 152 24.02 -8.66 -4.17
N GLU A 153 23.97 -9.14 -5.40
CA GLU A 153 25.10 -9.21 -6.34
C GLU A 153 24.88 -8.22 -7.48
N ILE A 154 25.91 -7.49 -7.88
CA ILE A 154 25.91 -6.58 -9.03
C ILE A 154 27.07 -6.98 -9.94
N ARG A 155 26.77 -7.31 -11.21
CA ARG A 155 27.77 -7.76 -12.19
C ARG A 155 28.05 -6.77 -13.31
N SER A 156 27.25 -5.70 -13.41
CA SER A 156 27.42 -4.66 -14.41
C SER A 156 26.82 -3.34 -13.94
N VAL A 157 27.54 -2.24 -14.17
CA VAL A 157 27.08 -0.87 -13.95
C VAL A 157 27.49 -0.02 -15.15
N ALA A 158 26.52 0.62 -15.80
CA ALA A 158 26.73 1.48 -16.96
C ALA A 158 25.78 2.68 -16.96
N LEU A 159 26.09 3.67 -17.80
CA LEU A 159 25.22 4.81 -18.09
C LEU A 159 24.79 4.77 -19.55
N ALA A 160 23.55 5.17 -19.83
CA ALA A 160 23.02 5.22 -21.19
C ALA A 160 22.29 6.54 -21.47
N LYS A 161 22.41 7.01 -22.73
CA LYS A 161 21.70 8.20 -23.24
C LYS A 161 20.30 7.88 -23.75
N THR A 162 20.07 6.62 -24.13
CA THR A 162 18.79 6.09 -24.60
C THR A 162 18.40 4.92 -23.70
N ASP A 163 17.11 4.57 -23.64
CA ASP A 163 16.62 3.45 -22.82
C ASP A 163 17.09 2.11 -23.42
N PRO A 164 18.00 1.35 -22.77
CA PRO A 164 18.40 0.03 -23.24
C PRO A 164 17.39 -1.07 -22.89
N GLY A 165 16.31 -0.72 -22.20
CA GLY A 165 15.24 -1.62 -21.79
C GLY A 165 15.54 -2.42 -20.53
N ASP A 166 14.50 -2.67 -19.76
CA ASP A 166 14.51 -3.59 -18.63
C ASP A 166 14.37 -5.04 -19.11
N ALA A 167 15.05 -5.99 -18.46
CA ALA A 167 14.88 -7.40 -18.78
C ALA A 167 15.16 -8.29 -17.56
N VAL A 168 14.38 -9.35 -17.38
CA VAL A 168 14.86 -10.51 -16.62
C VAL A 168 15.78 -11.27 -17.57
N LEU A 169 17.05 -11.44 -17.20
CA LEU A 169 18.10 -11.97 -18.09
C LEU A 169 18.18 -13.49 -18.00
N GLU A 170 18.05 -14.03 -16.79
CA GLU A 170 18.19 -15.46 -16.51
C GLU A 170 17.13 -15.88 -15.49
N GLY A 171 16.82 -17.17 -15.46
CA GLY A 171 15.91 -17.74 -14.48
C GLY A 171 14.42 -17.49 -14.77
N LYS A 172 14.01 -17.70 -16.02
CA LYS A 172 12.58 -17.72 -16.41
C LYS A 172 12.09 -19.17 -16.53
N PRO A 173 10.79 -19.44 -16.33
CA PRO A 173 9.73 -18.50 -15.91
C PRO A 173 9.79 -18.17 -14.41
N LEU A 174 9.24 -17.02 -14.02
CA LEU A 174 9.12 -16.59 -12.62
C LEU A 174 7.85 -17.08 -11.94
N ILE A 175 6.81 -17.33 -12.73
CA ILE A 175 5.45 -17.60 -12.27
C ILE A 175 4.98 -18.92 -12.86
N ASP A 176 4.52 -19.82 -12.00
CA ASP A 176 3.94 -21.11 -12.40
C ASP A 176 2.49 -20.97 -12.90
N GLU A 177 1.87 -22.10 -13.25
CA GLU A 177 0.50 -22.12 -13.77
C GLU A 177 -0.59 -21.69 -12.76
N PHE A 178 -0.26 -21.64 -11.47
CA PHE A 178 -1.15 -21.22 -10.39
C PHE A 178 -0.91 -19.77 -9.96
N GLY A 179 0.08 -19.08 -10.56
CA GLY A 179 0.45 -17.71 -10.21
C GLY A 179 1.47 -17.62 -9.07
N GLN A 180 2.01 -18.75 -8.61
CA GLN A 180 2.97 -18.82 -7.51
C GLN A 180 4.41 -18.60 -8.04
N TYR A 181 5.28 -18.10 -7.18
CA TYR A 181 6.67 -17.84 -7.53
C TYR A 181 7.48 -19.13 -7.65
N THR A 182 8.19 -19.31 -8.76
CA THR A 182 8.91 -20.55 -9.08
C THR A 182 10.18 -20.74 -8.23
N TYR A 183 10.82 -19.64 -7.79
CA TYR A 183 12.10 -19.65 -7.07
C TYR A 183 11.98 -19.72 -5.53
N ALA A 184 10.79 -19.98 -5.00
CA ALA A 184 10.57 -20.05 -3.55
C ALA A 184 9.72 -21.26 -3.19
N GLU A 185 10.03 -21.90 -2.06
CA GLU A 185 9.27 -23.00 -1.48
C GLU A 185 8.73 -22.58 -0.10
N TRP A 186 7.53 -23.05 0.24
CA TRP A 186 6.90 -22.78 1.53
C TRP A 186 5.88 -23.86 1.90
N PRO A 187 5.59 -24.06 3.20
CA PRO A 187 4.50 -24.94 3.62
C PRO A 187 3.17 -24.54 2.97
N GLY A 188 2.55 -25.47 2.26
CA GLY A 188 1.28 -25.26 1.56
C GLY A 188 1.39 -24.76 0.11
N LYS A 189 2.60 -24.57 -0.43
CA LYS A 189 2.76 -24.32 -1.87
C LYS A 189 2.21 -25.52 -2.65
N ALA A 190 1.37 -25.25 -3.63
CA ALA A 190 0.85 -26.31 -4.48
C ALA A 190 1.83 -26.63 -5.61
N HIS A 191 2.07 -27.92 -5.85
CA HIS A 191 2.85 -28.41 -6.99
C HIS A 191 1.95 -29.01 -8.07
N SER A 192 0.68 -29.26 -7.74
CA SER A 192 -0.32 -29.80 -8.63
C SER A 192 -1.70 -29.24 -8.31
N ILE A 193 -2.64 -29.44 -9.25
CA ILE A 193 -4.05 -29.13 -9.00
C ILE A 193 -4.68 -29.99 -7.91
N ASP A 194 -4.15 -31.21 -7.69
CA ASP A 194 -4.67 -32.11 -6.67
C ASP A 194 -4.27 -31.64 -5.26
N ASP A 195 -3.08 -31.05 -5.09
CA ASP A 195 -2.69 -30.36 -3.85
C ASP A 195 -3.69 -29.25 -3.50
N LEU A 196 -4.06 -28.43 -4.50
CA LEU A 196 -5.04 -27.35 -4.32
C LEU A 196 -6.42 -27.88 -3.97
N LYS A 197 -6.91 -28.91 -4.68
CA LYS A 197 -8.21 -29.53 -4.35
C LYS A 197 -8.23 -30.09 -2.94
N GLN A 198 -7.14 -30.72 -2.49
CA GLN A 198 -7.03 -31.22 -1.13
C GLN A 198 -7.07 -30.08 -0.10
N ALA A 199 -6.32 -28.99 -0.33
CA ALA A 199 -6.31 -27.82 0.54
C ALA A 199 -7.69 -27.13 0.60
N TRP A 200 -8.35 -26.94 -0.55
CA TRP A 200 -9.68 -26.33 -0.63
C TRP A 200 -10.75 -27.19 0.05
N ALA A 201 -10.72 -28.51 -0.13
CA ALA A 201 -11.64 -29.42 0.54
C ALA A 201 -11.46 -29.43 2.07
N ALA A 202 -10.21 -29.36 2.54
CA ALA A 202 -9.91 -29.28 3.98
C ALA A 202 -10.47 -27.98 4.59
N GLU A 203 -10.36 -26.85 3.88
CA GLU A 203 -10.93 -25.58 4.31
C GLU A 203 -12.46 -25.62 4.38
N GLU A 204 -13.12 -26.19 3.38
CA GLU A 204 -14.58 -26.34 3.36
C GLU A 204 -15.11 -27.11 4.58
N VAL A 205 -14.40 -28.16 5.00
CA VAL A 205 -14.74 -28.90 6.23
C VAL A 205 -14.56 -28.01 7.46
N ALA A 206 -13.46 -27.27 7.55
CA ALA A 206 -13.15 -26.41 8.69
C ALA A 206 -14.13 -25.23 8.88
N LEU A 207 -14.77 -24.75 7.80
CA LEU A 207 -15.72 -23.64 7.87
C LEU A 207 -17.12 -24.06 8.35
N LYS A 208 -17.54 -25.30 8.13
CA LYS A 208 -18.88 -25.81 8.51
C LYS A 208 -19.15 -25.79 10.01
N THR A 209 -18.12 -25.75 10.84
CA THR A 209 -18.24 -25.79 12.30
C THR A 209 -18.09 -24.41 12.96
N ALA A 210 -18.06 -23.32 12.20
CA ALA A 210 -17.86 -21.99 12.75
C ALA A 210 -19.14 -21.42 13.38
N SER A 211 -19.05 -20.96 14.63
CA SER A 211 -20.12 -20.25 15.33
C SER A 211 -19.83 -18.74 15.41
N SER A 212 -20.86 -17.90 15.43
CA SER A 212 -20.73 -16.45 15.60
C SER A 212 -21.57 -15.95 16.76
N ASP A 213 -21.03 -15.01 17.53
CA ASP A 213 -21.73 -14.27 18.59
C ASP A 213 -22.33 -12.94 18.09
N ARG A 214 -22.48 -12.82 16.76
CA ARG A 214 -22.90 -11.60 16.07
C ARG A 214 -24.27 -11.72 15.44
N CYS A 215 -24.96 -10.58 15.35
CA CYS A 215 -26.19 -10.49 14.57
C CYS A 215 -25.89 -10.59 13.07
N ARG A 216 -26.94 -10.60 12.23
CA ARG A 216 -26.80 -10.65 10.75
C ARG A 216 -25.98 -9.51 10.15
N TYR A 217 -25.87 -8.38 10.86
CA TYR A 217 -25.04 -7.24 10.47
C TYR A 217 -23.69 -7.19 11.19
N GLY A 218 -23.28 -8.25 11.90
CA GLY A 218 -21.99 -8.32 12.58
C GLY A 218 -21.87 -7.58 13.92
N GLY A 219 -22.99 -7.05 14.44
CA GLY A 219 -23.07 -6.39 15.74
C GLY A 219 -23.06 -7.39 16.90
N PHE A 220 -22.60 -6.98 18.08
CA PHE A 220 -22.47 -7.86 19.26
C PHE A 220 -23.87 -8.21 19.83
N LEU A 221 -24.29 -9.48 19.75
CA LEU A 221 -25.65 -9.91 20.14
C LEU A 221 -26.01 -9.59 21.60
N LYS A 222 -25.01 -9.57 22.49
CA LYS A 222 -25.20 -9.30 23.93
C LYS A 222 -25.34 -7.81 24.26
N THR A 223 -25.52 -6.95 23.26
CA THR A 223 -25.64 -5.50 23.43
C THR A 223 -26.97 -5.02 22.90
N GLN A 224 -27.47 -3.89 23.42
CA GLN A 224 -28.72 -3.29 22.97
C GLN A 224 -28.57 -1.78 22.87
N ALA A 225 -29.11 -1.22 21.80
CA ALA A 225 -29.17 0.18 21.45
C ALA A 225 -30.43 0.40 20.58
N LYS A 226 -30.76 1.66 20.28
CA LYS A 226 -31.91 1.96 19.42
C LYS A 226 -31.65 1.45 17.99
N ALA A 227 -32.49 0.54 17.51
CA ALA A 227 -32.55 0.11 16.12
C ALA A 227 -33.18 1.21 15.26
N THR A 228 -32.53 1.54 14.14
CA THR A 228 -32.98 2.59 13.21
C THR A 228 -33.11 2.10 11.77
N GLY A 229 -32.80 0.82 11.51
CA GLY A 229 -32.77 0.28 10.15
C GLY A 229 -31.50 0.61 9.35
N PHE A 230 -30.62 1.46 9.87
CA PHE A 230 -29.36 1.87 9.24
C PHE A 230 -28.22 1.91 10.25
N PHE A 231 -26.98 1.80 9.76
CA PHE A 231 -25.81 2.05 10.58
C PHE A 231 -25.76 3.50 11.06
N ARG A 232 -25.34 3.70 12.30
CA ARG A 232 -25.14 5.03 12.88
C ARG A 232 -23.99 5.02 13.88
N VAL A 233 -23.57 6.19 14.33
CA VAL A 233 -22.57 6.33 15.39
C VAL A 233 -23.21 6.80 16.68
N GLU A 234 -22.67 6.38 17.81
CA GLU A 234 -23.15 6.74 19.13
C GLU A 234 -22.02 6.68 20.15
N GLN A 235 -21.99 7.62 21.09
CA GLN A 235 -21.10 7.53 22.23
C GLN A 235 -21.83 6.88 23.42
N ARG A 236 -21.22 5.85 24.00
CA ARG A 236 -21.69 5.16 25.21
C ARG A 236 -20.51 4.90 26.14
N ASP A 237 -20.69 5.24 27.41
CA ASP A 237 -19.70 5.01 28.46
C ASP A 237 -18.32 5.64 28.11
N GLY A 238 -18.35 6.86 27.56
CA GLY A 238 -17.16 7.60 27.12
C GLY A 238 -16.52 7.11 25.81
N ARG A 239 -17.10 6.10 25.15
CA ARG A 239 -16.53 5.45 23.97
C ARG A 239 -17.47 5.52 22.77
N TRP A 240 -16.91 5.78 21.61
CA TRP A 240 -17.66 5.76 20.36
C TRP A 240 -17.92 4.34 19.91
N TRP A 241 -19.08 4.10 19.34
CA TRP A 241 -19.44 2.84 18.71
C TRP A 241 -20.15 3.13 17.38
N PHE A 242 -20.01 2.23 16.42
CA PHE A 242 -21.09 2.06 15.46
C PHE A 242 -22.25 1.34 16.15
N VAL A 243 -23.46 1.55 15.64
CA VAL A 243 -24.64 0.75 15.97
C VAL A 243 -25.18 0.21 14.66
N CYS A 244 -25.37 -1.11 14.59
CA CYS A 244 -25.91 -1.77 13.40
C CYS A 244 -27.44 -1.53 13.27
N PRO A 245 -28.03 -1.79 12.10
CA PRO A 245 -29.45 -1.57 11.83
C PRO A 245 -30.42 -2.14 12.88
N ASP A 246 -30.11 -3.33 13.40
CA ASP A 246 -30.92 -4.05 14.41
C ASP A 246 -30.70 -3.55 15.85
N GLY A 247 -29.86 -2.52 16.05
CA GLY A 247 -29.67 -1.91 17.37
C GLY A 247 -28.65 -2.63 18.26
N HIS A 248 -27.63 -3.28 17.69
CA HIS A 248 -26.49 -3.80 18.46
C HIS A 248 -25.27 -2.90 18.28
N ARG A 249 -24.45 -2.75 19.34
CA ARG A 249 -23.13 -2.12 19.25
C ARG A 249 -22.30 -2.87 18.20
N PHE A 250 -21.47 -2.13 17.47
CA PHE A 250 -20.69 -2.64 16.35
C PHE A 250 -19.29 -2.03 16.39
N TYR A 251 -18.28 -2.87 16.19
CA TYR A 251 -16.91 -2.47 15.94
C TYR A 251 -16.52 -3.02 14.58
N SER A 252 -16.11 -2.16 13.65
CA SER A 252 -15.86 -2.56 12.27
C SER A 252 -14.51 -3.26 12.15
N THR A 253 -14.53 -4.56 11.91
CA THR A 253 -13.39 -5.38 11.51
C THR A 253 -13.45 -5.59 10.01
N GLY A 254 -12.77 -4.70 9.28
CA GLY A 254 -12.91 -4.57 7.84
C GLY A 254 -11.80 -5.24 7.04
N LEU A 255 -12.14 -5.65 5.82
CA LEU A 255 -11.18 -6.04 4.78
C LEU A 255 -11.36 -5.16 3.54
N ASN A 256 -10.28 -4.55 3.08
CA ASN A 256 -10.27 -3.82 1.82
C ASN A 256 -10.10 -4.79 0.64
N GLY A 257 -10.74 -4.49 -0.48
CA GLY A 257 -10.48 -5.17 -1.75
C GLY A 257 -10.89 -6.63 -1.77
N VAL A 258 -11.90 -7.02 -0.98
CA VAL A 258 -12.55 -8.34 -1.14
C VAL A 258 -13.14 -8.39 -2.54
N GLY A 259 -12.69 -9.37 -3.32
CA GLY A 259 -12.99 -9.43 -4.73
C GLY A 259 -12.36 -10.64 -5.39
N THR A 260 -12.55 -10.70 -6.69
CA THR A 260 -12.33 -11.91 -7.50
C THR A 260 -11.12 -11.84 -8.42
N GLY A 261 -10.35 -10.75 -8.36
CA GLY A 261 -9.26 -10.52 -9.29
C GLY A 261 -8.05 -9.81 -8.67
N ALA A 262 -6.87 -10.31 -9.04
CA ALA A 262 -5.57 -9.66 -8.89
C ALA A 262 -4.90 -9.65 -10.26
N GLY A 263 -4.96 -8.51 -10.95
CA GLY A 263 -4.43 -8.37 -12.31
C GLY A 263 -2.92 -8.18 -12.33
N THR A 264 -2.24 -8.86 -13.23
CA THR A 264 -0.79 -8.69 -13.49
C THR A 264 -0.53 -8.16 -14.90
N ARG A 265 0.61 -7.47 -15.07
CA ARG A 265 1.07 -6.96 -16.38
C ARG A 265 1.79 -8.08 -17.12
N VAL A 266 1.23 -8.47 -18.27
CA VAL A 266 1.78 -9.54 -19.13
C VAL A 266 2.43 -9.00 -20.39
N GLN A 267 1.89 -7.91 -20.97
CA GLN A 267 2.38 -7.37 -22.24
C GLN A 267 3.88 -7.05 -22.17
N GLY A 268 4.67 -7.66 -23.04
CA GLY A 268 6.14 -7.54 -23.08
C GLY A 268 6.87 -8.25 -21.94
N ARG A 269 6.19 -9.18 -21.28
CA ARG A 269 6.65 -9.97 -20.11
C ARG A 269 6.12 -11.42 -20.17
N GLU A 270 5.67 -11.86 -21.34
CA GLU A 270 5.01 -13.16 -21.55
C GLU A 270 5.90 -14.33 -21.11
N ASP A 271 7.21 -14.20 -21.31
CA ASP A 271 8.23 -15.19 -20.95
C ASP A 271 8.47 -15.33 -19.43
N LEU A 272 7.88 -14.47 -18.60
CA LEU A 272 7.93 -14.60 -17.14
C LEU A 272 6.95 -15.63 -16.61
N PHE A 273 6.01 -16.10 -17.44
CA PHE A 273 4.89 -16.95 -17.03
C PHE A 273 4.98 -18.32 -17.70
N ALA A 274 4.92 -19.40 -16.93
CA ALA A 274 4.88 -20.75 -17.45
C ALA A 274 3.58 -21.03 -18.23
N ALA A 275 2.48 -20.42 -17.78
CA ALA A 275 1.19 -20.43 -18.45
C ALA A 275 0.48 -19.10 -18.19
N LEU A 276 -0.44 -18.71 -19.08
CA LEU A 276 -1.25 -17.50 -18.91
C LEU A 276 -2.71 -17.86 -18.63
N PRO A 277 -3.41 -17.09 -17.78
CA PRO A 277 -4.84 -17.23 -17.59
C PRO A 277 -5.60 -17.13 -18.92
N PRO A 278 -6.68 -17.90 -19.13
CA PRO A 278 -7.53 -17.78 -20.29
C PRO A 278 -7.98 -16.33 -20.53
N ALA A 279 -7.96 -15.89 -21.79
CA ALA A 279 -8.26 -14.51 -22.14
C ALA A 279 -9.66 -14.04 -21.72
N ASN A 280 -10.64 -14.95 -21.66
CA ASN A 280 -11.99 -14.68 -21.18
C ASN A 280 -12.07 -14.45 -19.64
N LEU A 281 -11.02 -14.78 -18.90
CA LEU A 281 -10.88 -14.51 -17.46
C LEU A 281 -9.98 -13.30 -17.17
N ALA A 282 -9.40 -12.67 -18.20
CA ALA A 282 -8.53 -11.52 -18.01
C ALA A 282 -9.34 -10.34 -17.40
N PRO A 283 -8.85 -9.73 -16.31
CA PRO A 283 -9.56 -8.63 -15.68
C PRO A 283 -9.58 -7.42 -16.63
N SER A 284 -10.71 -6.70 -16.66
CA SER A 284 -10.84 -5.47 -17.44
C SER A 284 -9.75 -4.46 -17.03
N ALA A 285 -9.12 -3.83 -18.02
CA ALA A 285 -8.16 -2.74 -17.82
C ALA A 285 -8.77 -1.62 -16.94
N ARG A 286 -8.06 -1.20 -15.88
CA ARG A 286 -8.30 0.12 -15.25
C ARG A 286 -7.31 1.13 -15.85
N GLY A 287 -7.81 2.20 -16.47
CA GLY A 287 -6.99 3.32 -16.93
C GLY A 287 -6.18 3.06 -18.20
N GLY A 288 -6.71 2.28 -19.15
CA GLY A 288 -6.12 2.12 -20.49
C GLY A 288 -4.87 1.23 -20.58
N ARG A 289 -4.40 0.64 -19.47
CA ARG A 289 -3.36 -0.40 -19.45
C ARG A 289 -4.01 -1.76 -19.25
N SER A 290 -3.87 -2.64 -20.24
CA SER A 290 -4.41 -3.99 -20.17
C SER A 290 -3.64 -4.82 -19.14
N PHE A 291 -4.36 -5.35 -18.15
CA PHE A 291 -3.87 -6.47 -17.38
C PHE A 291 -3.98 -7.70 -18.27
N GLY A 292 -2.90 -8.45 -18.46
CA GLY A 292 -2.94 -9.60 -19.35
C GLY A 292 -3.42 -10.90 -18.70
N GLY A 293 -3.85 -10.86 -17.43
CA GLY A 293 -4.45 -12.00 -16.75
C GLY A 293 -4.61 -11.80 -15.23
N SER A 294 -5.44 -12.66 -14.62
CA SER A 294 -5.48 -12.86 -13.16
C SER A 294 -5.44 -14.34 -12.82
N PHE A 295 -4.34 -14.80 -12.23
CA PHE A 295 -4.18 -16.18 -11.78
C PHE A 295 -5.15 -16.53 -10.66
N TYR A 296 -5.42 -15.59 -9.75
CA TYR A 296 -6.42 -15.80 -8.71
C TYR A 296 -7.81 -16.05 -9.29
N THR A 297 -8.26 -15.26 -10.27
CA THR A 297 -9.54 -15.51 -10.97
C THR A 297 -9.55 -16.89 -11.63
N TRP A 298 -8.44 -17.29 -12.25
CA TRP A 298 -8.32 -18.61 -12.86
C TRP A 298 -8.39 -19.73 -11.80
N ASN A 299 -7.78 -19.53 -10.63
CA ASN A 299 -7.84 -20.47 -9.51
C ASN A 299 -9.24 -20.54 -8.91
N LEU A 300 -10.01 -19.44 -8.86
CA LEU A 300 -11.43 -19.47 -8.49
C LEU A 300 -12.26 -20.32 -9.46
N GLN A 301 -12.04 -20.19 -10.77
CA GLN A 301 -12.69 -21.05 -11.76
C GLN A 301 -12.29 -22.52 -11.57
N ARG A 302 -10.99 -22.81 -11.35
CA ARG A 302 -10.50 -24.18 -11.06
C ARG A 302 -11.15 -24.77 -9.80
N ARG A 303 -11.36 -23.95 -8.76
CA ARG A 303 -11.97 -24.36 -7.48
C ARG A 303 -13.47 -24.62 -7.60
N PHE A 304 -14.21 -23.70 -8.20
CA PHE A 304 -15.68 -23.68 -8.13
C PHE A 304 -16.39 -24.09 -9.44
N GLY A 305 -15.64 -24.27 -10.54
CA GLY A 305 -16.15 -24.58 -11.87
C GLY A 305 -16.59 -23.34 -12.65
N ASP A 306 -17.37 -23.52 -13.71
CA ASP A 306 -17.75 -22.40 -14.60
C ASP A 306 -18.67 -21.37 -13.91
N ASP A 307 -19.53 -21.81 -12.99
CA ASP A 307 -20.39 -20.94 -12.18
C ASP A 307 -19.71 -20.54 -10.86
N TRP A 308 -18.45 -20.10 -10.94
CA TRP A 308 -17.64 -19.83 -9.76
C TRP A 308 -18.07 -18.57 -8.99
N ARG A 309 -18.70 -17.59 -9.64
CA ARG A 309 -18.99 -16.28 -9.02
C ARG A 309 -19.96 -16.39 -7.82
N PRO A 310 -21.15 -17.01 -7.96
CA PRO A 310 -22.07 -17.15 -6.83
C PRO A 310 -21.49 -18.01 -5.71
N LYS A 311 -20.81 -19.11 -6.07
CA LYS A 311 -20.15 -20.01 -5.13
C LYS A 311 -19.05 -19.30 -4.33
N TRP A 312 -18.21 -18.51 -5.01
CA TRP A 312 -17.19 -17.69 -4.36
C TRP A 312 -17.81 -16.68 -3.39
N ALA A 313 -18.89 -16.01 -3.77
CA ALA A 313 -19.54 -15.01 -2.94
C ALA A 313 -20.11 -15.64 -1.66
N GLU A 314 -20.84 -16.74 -1.79
CA GLU A 314 -21.38 -17.50 -0.65
C GLU A 314 -20.26 -18.02 0.25
N PHE A 315 -19.24 -18.65 -0.34
CA PHE A 315 -18.10 -19.19 0.39
C PHE A 315 -17.31 -18.09 1.12
N THR A 316 -17.14 -16.93 0.48
CA THR A 316 -16.46 -15.78 1.08
C THR A 316 -17.29 -15.19 2.22
N THR A 317 -18.63 -15.16 2.13
CA THR A 317 -19.48 -14.81 3.29
C THR A 317 -19.24 -15.75 4.46
N GLN A 318 -19.13 -17.07 4.21
CA GLN A 318 -18.82 -18.05 5.24
C GLN A 318 -17.42 -17.84 5.85
N ARG A 319 -16.39 -17.60 5.01
CA ARG A 319 -15.03 -17.26 5.48
C ARG A 319 -15.04 -16.04 6.39
N LEU A 320 -15.62 -14.94 5.93
CA LEU A 320 -15.66 -13.68 6.68
C LEU A 320 -16.32 -13.88 8.04
N ALA A 321 -17.49 -14.52 8.08
CA ALA A 321 -18.20 -14.83 9.31
C ALA A 321 -17.37 -15.74 10.25
N ALA A 322 -16.79 -16.82 9.72
CA ALA A 322 -16.00 -17.78 10.48
C ALA A 322 -14.71 -17.17 11.05
N TRP A 323 -14.12 -16.21 10.34
CA TRP A 323 -12.89 -15.51 10.77
C TRP A 323 -13.20 -14.29 11.64
N GLY A 324 -14.47 -13.96 11.83
CA GLY A 324 -14.96 -12.86 12.67
C GLY A 324 -14.92 -11.49 11.99
N PHE A 325 -14.64 -11.42 10.68
CA PHE A 325 -14.77 -10.19 9.91
C PHE A 325 -16.24 -9.83 9.70
N ASN A 326 -16.56 -8.54 9.77
CA ASN A 326 -17.93 -8.06 9.69
C ASN A 326 -18.14 -6.86 8.76
N THR A 327 -17.09 -6.39 8.10
CA THR A 327 -17.20 -5.31 7.11
C THR A 327 -16.28 -5.59 5.91
N VAL A 328 -16.70 -5.19 4.72
CA VAL A 328 -15.82 -5.11 3.54
C VAL A 328 -15.78 -3.70 2.98
N HIS A 329 -14.66 -3.31 2.38
CA HIS A 329 -14.54 -2.05 1.66
C HIS A 329 -14.31 -2.31 0.18
N ASN A 330 -15.22 -1.79 -0.64
CA ASN A 330 -15.21 -1.93 -2.09
C ASN A 330 -14.60 -0.69 -2.76
N TRP A 331 -13.58 -0.92 -3.59
CA TRP A 331 -12.91 0.12 -4.39
C TRP A 331 -13.72 0.53 -5.63
N GLY A 332 -14.98 0.90 -5.39
CA GLY A 332 -15.98 1.31 -6.37
C GLY A 332 -17.39 0.88 -5.94
N VAL A 333 -18.38 1.23 -6.77
CA VAL A 333 -19.75 0.73 -6.61
C VAL A 333 -19.77 -0.78 -6.88
N PRO A 334 -20.44 -1.60 -6.05
CA PRO A 334 -20.51 -3.05 -6.26
C PRO A 334 -21.20 -3.32 -7.60
N SER A 335 -20.71 -4.30 -8.34
CA SER A 335 -21.32 -4.65 -9.62
C SER A 335 -22.69 -5.29 -9.36
N ARG A 336 -23.76 -4.68 -9.87
CA ARG A 336 -25.13 -5.23 -9.80
C ARG A 336 -25.29 -6.58 -10.49
N THR A 337 -24.32 -7.00 -11.31
CA THR A 337 -24.36 -8.23 -12.09
C THR A 337 -23.38 -9.30 -11.59
N GLN A 338 -22.60 -9.02 -10.54
CA GLN A 338 -21.72 -10.01 -9.93
C GLN A 338 -22.24 -10.39 -8.55
N ALA A 339 -22.18 -11.68 -8.23
CA ALA A 339 -22.43 -12.14 -6.88
C ALA A 339 -21.33 -11.60 -5.96
N GLU A 340 -21.73 -10.99 -4.85
CA GLU A 340 -20.85 -10.38 -3.86
C GLU A 340 -21.12 -11.01 -2.48
N PRO A 341 -20.12 -11.07 -1.59
CA PRO A 341 -20.32 -11.54 -0.22
C PRO A 341 -21.37 -10.68 0.49
N ARG A 342 -22.36 -11.33 1.09
CA ARG A 342 -23.41 -10.65 1.86
C ARG A 342 -22.94 -10.32 3.28
N VAL A 343 -22.29 -9.17 3.41
CA VAL A 343 -21.78 -8.63 4.67
C VAL A 343 -21.90 -7.10 4.66
N PRO A 344 -21.89 -6.42 5.81
CA PRO A 344 -21.84 -4.96 5.82
C PRO A 344 -20.69 -4.41 4.98
N TYR A 345 -20.91 -3.31 4.27
CA TYR A 345 -19.91 -2.80 3.34
C TYR A 345 -19.77 -1.28 3.35
N ALA A 346 -18.56 -0.80 3.06
CA ALA A 346 -18.27 0.59 2.76
C ALA A 346 -17.97 0.76 1.27
N LEU A 347 -18.46 1.85 0.68
CA LEU A 347 -18.24 2.16 -0.74
C LEU A 347 -17.18 3.24 -0.92
N MET A 348 -16.27 3.03 -1.86
CA MET A 348 -15.44 4.11 -2.36
C MET A 348 -16.15 4.84 -3.49
N MET A 349 -16.63 6.05 -3.23
CA MET A 349 -17.20 6.90 -4.26
C MET A 349 -16.11 7.55 -5.12
N ARG A 350 -16.44 7.77 -6.39
CA ARG A 350 -15.54 8.31 -7.42
C ARG A 350 -16.26 9.37 -8.28
N GLY A 351 -15.56 9.92 -9.26
CA GLY A 351 -16.12 10.90 -10.21
C GLY A 351 -16.03 12.36 -9.75
N TRP A 352 -15.39 12.61 -8.61
CA TRP A 352 -15.23 13.95 -8.05
C TRP A 352 -14.15 14.77 -8.74
N GLN A 353 -13.13 14.13 -9.32
CA GLN A 353 -12.07 14.79 -10.10
C GLN A 353 -12.58 15.15 -11.49
N THR A 354 -13.55 16.06 -11.56
CA THR A 354 -14.18 16.49 -12.81
C THR A 354 -13.19 17.27 -13.69
N GLY A 355 -13.22 17.03 -14.99
CA GLY A 355 -12.31 17.72 -15.92
C GLY A 355 -10.84 17.42 -15.62
N ARG A 356 -9.98 18.44 -15.73
CA ARG A 356 -8.56 18.31 -15.37
C ARG A 356 -8.40 18.41 -13.85
N SER A 357 -7.73 17.43 -13.26
CA SER A 357 -7.34 17.45 -11.84
C SER A 357 -5.83 17.46 -11.71
N ILE A 358 -5.33 18.31 -10.81
CA ILE A 358 -3.89 18.46 -10.51
C ILE A 358 -3.68 18.00 -9.07
N MET A 359 -2.81 17.00 -8.87
CA MET A 359 -2.59 16.37 -7.56
C MET A 359 -3.88 15.96 -6.84
N GLY A 360 -4.88 15.47 -7.58
CA GLY A 360 -6.17 15.03 -7.04
C GLY A 360 -7.18 16.15 -6.73
N LEU A 361 -6.83 17.43 -6.90
CA LEU A 361 -7.74 18.57 -6.75
C LEU A 361 -8.23 19.04 -8.14
N PRO A 362 -9.53 18.95 -8.45
CA PRO A 362 -10.09 19.47 -9.72
C PRO A 362 -10.22 21.00 -9.67
N ASP A 363 -10.61 21.61 -10.80
CA ASP A 363 -11.12 22.99 -10.78
C ASP A 363 -12.48 23.03 -10.09
N VAL A 364 -12.45 23.29 -8.79
CA VAL A 364 -13.65 23.36 -7.92
C VAL A 364 -14.51 24.59 -8.19
N TYR A 365 -14.01 25.55 -8.97
CA TYR A 365 -14.70 26.81 -9.26
C TYR A 365 -15.30 26.83 -10.67
N ALA A 366 -15.09 25.77 -11.46
CA ALA A 366 -15.73 25.60 -12.76
C ALA A 366 -17.27 25.61 -12.62
N GLU A 367 -17.97 26.27 -13.55
CA GLU A 367 -19.44 26.43 -13.52
C GLU A 367 -20.18 25.08 -13.46
N ASP A 368 -19.61 24.04 -14.06
CA ASP A 368 -20.21 22.72 -14.11
C ASP A 368 -19.78 21.76 -12.98
N PHE A 369 -18.91 22.19 -12.06
CA PHE A 369 -18.39 21.34 -10.98
C PHE A 369 -19.52 20.79 -10.11
N ALA A 370 -20.37 21.65 -9.56
CA ALA A 370 -21.47 21.25 -8.68
C ALA A 370 -22.47 20.32 -9.38
N ARG A 371 -22.81 20.58 -10.65
CA ARG A 371 -23.71 19.73 -11.45
C ARG A 371 -23.13 18.34 -11.64
N ARG A 372 -21.85 18.22 -12.00
CA ARG A 372 -21.18 16.93 -12.20
C ARG A 372 -21.05 16.14 -10.89
N VAL A 373 -20.77 16.83 -9.78
CA VAL A 373 -20.76 16.22 -8.45
C VAL A 373 -22.15 15.68 -8.08
N ASP A 374 -23.23 16.42 -8.35
CA ASP A 374 -24.61 15.96 -8.13
C ASP A 374 -24.94 14.72 -8.96
N GLU A 375 -24.61 14.72 -10.25
CA GLU A 375 -24.80 13.57 -11.16
C GLU A 375 -24.00 12.33 -10.71
N ALA A 376 -22.75 12.53 -10.29
CA ALA A 376 -21.91 11.46 -9.76
C ALA A 376 -22.48 10.88 -8.45
N ALA A 377 -22.98 11.73 -7.55
CA ALA A 377 -23.62 11.29 -6.31
C ALA A 377 -24.92 10.51 -6.59
N ALA A 378 -25.80 11.04 -7.44
CA ALA A 378 -27.08 10.44 -7.79
C ALA A 378 -26.91 9.03 -8.38
N SER A 379 -26.00 8.89 -9.35
CA SER A 379 -25.76 7.62 -10.06
C SER A 379 -25.18 6.53 -9.15
N GLN A 380 -24.32 6.89 -8.20
CA GLN A 380 -23.67 5.95 -7.30
C GLN A 380 -24.53 5.59 -6.09
N LEU A 381 -25.34 6.52 -5.56
CA LEU A 381 -26.12 6.32 -4.32
C LEU A 381 -27.55 5.87 -4.55
N GLY A 382 -28.20 6.33 -5.63
CA GLY A 382 -29.59 5.95 -5.94
C GLY A 382 -29.86 4.43 -5.84
N PRO A 383 -28.96 3.58 -6.37
CA PRO A 383 -29.01 2.13 -6.20
C PRO A 383 -28.95 1.54 -4.79
N HIS A 384 -28.35 2.26 -3.83
CA HIS A 384 -27.95 1.72 -2.52
C HIS A 384 -28.54 2.50 -1.33
N ARG A 385 -29.25 3.61 -1.58
CA ARG A 385 -29.77 4.54 -0.56
C ARG A 385 -30.61 3.90 0.56
N ASP A 386 -31.21 2.73 0.28
CA ASP A 386 -32.09 2.00 1.17
C ASP A 386 -31.50 0.65 1.61
N ASP A 387 -30.23 0.35 1.27
CA ASP A 387 -29.59 -0.93 1.62
C ASP A 387 -29.06 -0.91 3.08
N PRO A 388 -29.66 -1.65 4.02
CA PRO A 388 -29.25 -1.63 5.42
C PRO A 388 -27.86 -2.27 5.65
N TYR A 389 -27.28 -2.99 4.68
CA TYR A 389 -25.91 -3.51 4.78
C TYR A 389 -24.86 -2.44 4.46
N MET A 390 -25.23 -1.32 3.85
CA MET A 390 -24.28 -0.25 3.60
C MET A 390 -23.92 0.45 4.91
N LEU A 391 -22.68 0.29 5.36
CA LEU A 391 -22.15 1.00 6.52
C LEU A 391 -22.03 2.51 6.23
N GLY A 392 -21.63 2.84 5.00
CA GLY A 392 -21.34 4.20 4.58
C GLY A 392 -20.50 4.26 3.32
N TYR A 393 -20.00 5.45 3.01
CA TYR A 393 -19.17 5.71 1.86
C TYR A 393 -17.95 6.57 2.22
N PHE A 394 -16.84 6.33 1.52
CA PHE A 394 -15.70 7.23 1.45
C PHE A 394 -15.84 8.10 0.21
N ILE A 395 -15.51 9.39 0.32
CA ILE A 395 -15.57 10.35 -0.80
C ILE A 395 -14.19 10.71 -1.34
N GLY A 396 -13.13 10.11 -0.82
CA GLY A 396 -11.76 10.37 -1.25
C GLY A 396 -10.77 9.37 -0.65
N ASN A 397 -9.52 9.44 -1.09
CA ASN A 397 -8.44 8.64 -0.54
C ASN A 397 -7.11 9.37 -0.68
N GLU A 398 -6.46 9.70 0.44
CA GLU A 398 -5.08 10.19 0.52
C GLU A 398 -4.70 11.24 -0.54
N PRO A 399 -5.28 12.47 -0.48
CA PRO A 399 -4.90 13.53 -1.41
C PRO A 399 -3.37 13.75 -1.35
N PRO A 400 -2.66 13.84 -2.49
CA PRO A 400 -1.20 13.87 -2.53
C PRO A 400 -0.57 15.27 -2.41
N TRP A 401 -1.40 16.33 -2.31
CA TRP A 401 -0.94 17.72 -2.23
C TRP A 401 -0.61 18.26 -0.82
N PRO A 402 -1.08 17.72 0.32
CA PRO A 402 -0.72 18.26 1.64
C PRO A 402 0.80 18.32 1.83
N GLY A 403 1.31 19.48 2.26
CA GLY A 403 2.76 19.75 2.33
C GLY A 403 3.43 20.09 0.99
N ARG A 404 2.68 20.08 -0.12
CA ARG A 404 3.10 20.41 -1.48
C ARG A 404 2.24 21.53 -2.07
N GLU A 405 1.62 22.37 -1.24
CA GLU A 405 0.68 23.40 -1.66
C GLU A 405 1.31 24.38 -2.66
N SER A 406 2.56 24.78 -2.44
CA SER A 406 3.28 25.64 -3.39
C SER A 406 3.48 24.96 -4.75
N GLN A 407 3.83 23.68 -4.76
CA GLN A 407 4.01 22.90 -6.00
C GLN A 407 2.68 22.72 -6.74
N LEU A 408 1.59 22.50 -6.01
CA LEU A 408 0.24 22.46 -6.58
C LEU A 408 -0.11 23.81 -7.23
N CYS A 409 0.16 24.92 -6.56
CA CYS A 409 -0.04 26.26 -7.12
C CYS A 409 0.79 26.50 -8.39
N ASP A 410 2.07 26.11 -8.39
CA ASP A 410 2.91 26.22 -9.59
C ASP A 410 2.33 25.42 -10.76
N ALA A 411 1.86 24.19 -10.50
CA ALA A 411 1.25 23.34 -11.51
C ALA A 411 -0.09 23.89 -12.04
N ILE A 412 -0.89 24.56 -11.19
CA ILE A 412 -2.12 25.25 -11.60
C ILE A 412 -1.77 26.47 -12.47
N LEU A 413 -0.82 27.30 -12.06
CA LEU A 413 -0.39 28.49 -12.79
C LEU A 413 0.22 28.13 -14.16
N ALA A 414 1.00 27.06 -14.23
CA ALA A 414 1.57 26.55 -15.49
C ALA A 414 0.56 25.77 -16.36
N GLY A 415 -0.63 25.48 -15.83
CA GLY A 415 -1.70 24.79 -16.55
C GLY A 415 -2.38 25.65 -17.62
N PRO A 416 -3.30 25.06 -18.41
CA PRO A 416 -4.15 25.79 -19.34
C PRO A 416 -5.13 26.68 -18.56
N PRO A 417 -5.71 27.71 -19.22
CA PRO A 417 -6.70 28.58 -18.60
C PRO A 417 -7.84 27.81 -17.93
N SER A 418 -8.09 28.13 -16.67
CA SER A 418 -9.17 27.57 -15.86
C SER A 418 -9.67 28.60 -14.85
N GLU A 419 -10.85 28.39 -14.27
CA GLU A 419 -11.41 29.32 -13.29
C GLU A 419 -10.59 29.28 -11.99
N MET A 420 -10.11 28.10 -11.59
CA MET A 420 -9.17 27.96 -10.47
C MET A 420 -7.84 28.68 -10.72
N GLN A 421 -7.27 28.60 -11.93
CA GLN A 421 -6.04 29.32 -12.28
C GLN A 421 -6.25 30.83 -12.20
N LYS A 422 -7.33 31.34 -12.80
CA LYS A 422 -7.68 32.75 -12.78
C LYS A 422 -7.84 33.27 -11.35
N ARG A 423 -8.54 32.52 -10.49
CA ARG A 423 -8.73 32.87 -9.07
C ARG A 423 -7.43 32.80 -8.28
N LEU A 424 -6.59 31.79 -8.52
CA LEU A 424 -5.28 31.68 -7.86
C LEU A 424 -4.41 32.90 -8.20
N MET A 425 -4.30 33.23 -9.48
CA MET A 425 -3.52 34.39 -9.97
C MET A 425 -4.01 35.70 -9.35
N ALA A 426 -5.33 35.92 -9.32
CA ALA A 426 -5.92 37.10 -8.67
C ALA A 426 -5.72 37.10 -7.14
N TYR A 427 -5.77 35.94 -6.50
CA TYR A 427 -5.63 35.81 -5.05
C TYR A 427 -4.18 36.03 -4.58
N VAL A 428 -3.18 35.46 -5.26
CA VAL A 428 -1.78 35.66 -4.88
C VAL A 428 -1.28 37.04 -5.28
N GLY A 429 -1.64 37.51 -6.49
CA GLY A 429 -1.22 38.80 -7.05
C GLY A 429 0.26 39.06 -6.86
N ASP A 430 0.62 40.30 -6.53
CA ASP A 430 2.01 40.72 -6.26
C ASP A 430 2.57 40.17 -4.93
N LYS A 431 1.75 39.50 -4.11
CA LYS A 431 2.13 39.00 -2.77
C LYS A 431 2.19 37.48 -2.73
N ASP A 432 2.72 36.86 -3.78
CA ASP A 432 2.81 35.40 -3.85
C ASP A 432 3.77 34.82 -2.79
N THR A 433 3.19 34.19 -1.77
CA THR A 433 3.92 33.62 -0.62
C THR A 433 3.41 32.23 -0.31
N PRO A 434 4.25 31.34 0.28
CA PRO A 434 3.81 29.99 0.67
C PRO A 434 2.55 29.99 1.55
N ALA A 435 2.43 30.95 2.47
CA ALA A 435 1.26 31.07 3.34
C ALA A 435 -0.03 31.39 2.57
N ARG A 436 0.01 32.31 1.60
CA ARG A 436 -1.16 32.63 0.76
C ARG A 436 -1.52 31.47 -0.16
N ARG A 437 -0.52 30.82 -0.78
CA ARG A 437 -0.74 29.62 -1.60
C ARG A 437 -1.43 28.52 -0.79
N LYS A 438 -0.93 28.23 0.42
CA LYS A 438 -1.55 27.28 1.35
C LYS A 438 -2.99 27.66 1.68
N ALA A 439 -3.26 28.92 2.01
CA ALA A 439 -4.61 29.39 2.33
C ALA A 439 -5.58 29.22 1.15
N PHE A 440 -5.14 29.51 -0.08
CA PHE A 440 -5.95 29.30 -1.28
C PHE A 440 -6.28 27.82 -1.50
N VAL A 441 -5.28 26.93 -1.41
CA VAL A 441 -5.46 25.48 -1.58
C VAL A 441 -6.43 24.92 -0.54
N LEU A 442 -6.28 25.33 0.73
CA LEU A 442 -7.20 24.89 1.80
C LEU A 442 -8.64 25.39 1.57
N ALA A 443 -8.83 26.62 1.09
CA ALA A 443 -10.16 27.14 0.78
C ALA A 443 -10.79 26.40 -0.41
N ALA A 444 -10.02 26.13 -1.47
CA ALA A 444 -10.48 25.33 -2.61
C ALA A 444 -10.85 23.90 -2.18
N PHE A 445 -10.05 23.30 -1.30
CA PHE A 445 -10.33 21.96 -0.77
C PHE A 445 -11.56 21.92 0.13
N GLN A 446 -11.79 22.96 0.95
CA GLN A 446 -13.02 23.06 1.73
C GLN A 446 -14.25 23.14 0.80
N HIS A 447 -14.19 23.96 -0.25
CA HIS A 447 -15.26 24.07 -1.23
C HIS A 447 -15.55 22.74 -1.95
N TYR A 448 -14.48 21.99 -2.28
CA TYR A 448 -14.58 20.64 -2.83
C TYR A 448 -15.37 19.70 -1.91
N LEU A 449 -14.99 19.63 -0.62
CA LEU A 449 -15.64 18.76 0.35
C LEU A 449 -17.09 19.18 0.62
N ASP A 450 -17.35 20.47 0.78
CA ASP A 450 -18.70 20.98 1.06
C ASP A 450 -19.67 20.65 -0.08
N THR A 451 -19.23 20.81 -1.32
CA THR A 451 -20.03 20.51 -2.51
C THR A 451 -20.36 19.02 -2.59
N ILE A 452 -19.38 18.15 -2.36
CA ILE A 452 -19.58 16.70 -2.37
C ILE A 452 -20.49 16.27 -1.22
N ASN A 453 -20.24 16.74 0.00
CA ASN A 453 -21.03 16.42 1.18
C ASN A 453 -22.51 16.81 0.99
N ALA A 454 -22.78 17.99 0.43
CA ALA A 454 -24.13 18.45 0.14
C ALA A 454 -24.84 17.56 -0.90
N ALA A 455 -24.17 17.25 -2.02
CA ALA A 455 -24.71 16.42 -3.07
C ALA A 455 -25.00 14.99 -2.59
N VAL A 456 -24.05 14.39 -1.87
CA VAL A 456 -24.18 13.06 -1.30
C VAL A 456 -25.34 13.01 -0.32
N ARG A 457 -25.46 13.97 0.60
CA ARG A 457 -26.55 14.00 1.59
C ARG A 457 -27.94 14.21 0.96
N LYS A 458 -28.01 14.90 -0.18
CA LYS A 458 -29.23 15.07 -0.97
C LYS A 458 -29.74 13.73 -1.52
N HIS A 459 -28.84 12.84 -1.95
CA HIS A 459 -29.21 11.55 -2.57
C HIS A 459 -29.23 10.37 -1.59
N ASP A 460 -28.56 10.51 -0.44
CA ASP A 460 -28.52 9.51 0.63
C ASP A 460 -28.52 10.18 2.02
N PRO A 461 -29.70 10.31 2.67
CA PRO A 461 -29.80 10.86 4.01
C PRO A 461 -29.52 9.83 5.11
N ASN A 462 -29.37 8.54 4.77
CA ASN A 462 -29.39 7.43 5.73
C ASN A 462 -27.99 6.97 6.11
N HIS A 463 -27.10 6.81 5.12
CA HIS A 463 -25.77 6.23 5.35
C HIS A 463 -24.73 7.24 5.85
N LEU A 464 -23.65 6.71 6.40
CA LEU A 464 -22.59 7.49 7.02
C LEU A 464 -21.57 7.98 5.99
N ASN A 465 -21.20 9.25 6.10
CA ASN A 465 -20.02 9.79 5.45
C ASN A 465 -18.77 9.41 6.25
N LEU A 466 -17.97 8.50 5.70
CA LEU A 466 -16.78 7.95 6.33
C LEU A 466 -15.51 8.78 6.05
N GLY A 467 -15.62 9.90 5.31
CA GLY A 467 -14.51 10.81 5.04
C GLY A 467 -13.64 10.41 3.85
N ILE A 468 -12.36 10.80 3.90
CA ILE A 468 -11.44 10.76 2.74
C ILE A 468 -10.14 9.96 2.95
N ARG A 469 -10.10 9.10 3.97
CA ARG A 469 -8.98 8.20 4.28
C ARG A 469 -7.64 8.93 4.24
N PHE A 470 -7.45 9.85 5.18
CA PHE A 470 -6.22 10.64 5.26
C PHE A 470 -4.98 9.74 5.35
N GLY A 471 -3.89 10.09 4.67
CA GLY A 471 -2.65 9.32 4.71
C GLY A 471 -1.78 9.69 5.90
N GLY A 472 -1.30 8.68 6.64
CA GLY A 472 -0.22 8.85 7.61
C GLY A 472 -0.59 9.74 8.80
N GLN A 473 0.15 10.84 8.97
CA GLN A 473 -0.12 11.85 10.00
C GLN A 473 -0.62 13.14 9.33
N PRO A 474 -1.94 13.27 9.09
CA PRO A 474 -2.45 14.43 8.38
C PRO A 474 -2.16 15.72 9.16
N HIS A 475 -1.77 16.75 8.39
CA HIS A 475 -1.54 18.10 8.91
C HIS A 475 -2.82 18.62 9.56
N GLU A 476 -2.68 19.40 10.63
CA GLU A 476 -3.80 19.94 11.40
C GLU A 476 -4.80 20.70 10.52
N ASP A 477 -4.31 21.61 9.67
CA ASP A 477 -5.15 22.40 8.75
C ASP A 477 -6.05 21.55 7.83
N VAL A 478 -5.54 20.43 7.29
CA VAL A 478 -6.34 19.55 6.43
C VAL A 478 -7.26 18.66 7.28
N THR A 479 -6.84 18.29 8.49
CA THR A 479 -7.67 17.51 9.43
C THR A 479 -8.89 18.32 9.88
N LYS A 480 -8.76 19.64 10.03
CA LYS A 480 -9.87 20.56 10.33
C LYS A 480 -10.94 20.59 9.22
N ALA A 481 -10.63 20.10 8.02
CA ALA A 481 -11.58 19.95 6.92
C ALA A 481 -12.53 18.75 7.11
N ALA A 482 -12.34 17.93 8.15
CA ALA A 482 -13.24 16.82 8.49
C ALA A 482 -14.65 17.24 8.96
N ARG A 483 -15.01 18.52 8.82
CA ARG A 483 -16.36 19.01 9.09
C ARG A 483 -17.30 18.46 8.02
N GLY A 484 -18.43 17.91 8.44
CA GLY A 484 -19.40 17.26 7.54
C GLY A 484 -19.19 15.75 7.37
N PHE A 485 -18.18 15.16 8.00
CA PHE A 485 -18.04 13.70 8.10
C PHE A 485 -18.72 13.18 9.36
N ASP A 486 -19.37 12.02 9.26
CA ASP A 486 -19.90 11.30 10.42
C ASP A 486 -18.79 10.55 11.14
N VAL A 487 -17.80 10.05 10.37
CA VAL A 487 -16.63 9.32 10.85
C VAL A 487 -15.37 9.89 10.19
N PHE A 488 -14.33 10.12 10.99
CA PHE A 488 -13.02 10.50 10.49
C PHE A 488 -12.21 9.25 10.14
N SER A 489 -11.86 9.06 8.87
CA SER A 489 -11.03 7.92 8.46
C SER A 489 -9.57 8.30 8.17
N VAL A 490 -8.62 7.48 8.62
CA VAL A 490 -7.18 7.66 8.38
C VAL A 490 -6.50 6.31 8.09
N ASN A 491 -5.53 6.30 7.18
CA ASN A 491 -4.72 5.15 6.84
C ASN A 491 -3.37 5.26 7.56
N ILE A 492 -3.06 4.31 8.44
CA ILE A 492 -1.84 4.36 9.25
C ILE A 492 -1.08 3.03 9.11
N TYR A 493 -0.11 3.04 8.20
CA TYR A 493 0.81 1.94 7.97
C TYR A 493 1.98 2.00 8.95
N ARG A 494 1.76 1.42 10.14
CA ARG A 494 2.74 1.22 11.22
C ARG A 494 2.43 -0.11 11.91
N THR A 495 3.30 -0.54 12.81
CA THR A 495 3.04 -1.67 13.71
C THR A 495 1.77 -1.47 14.54
N ALA A 496 1.55 -0.25 15.03
CA ALA A 496 0.27 0.28 15.50
C ALA A 496 0.36 1.83 15.51
N PRO A 497 -0.76 2.56 15.47
CA PRO A 497 -0.76 3.99 15.76
C PRO A 497 -0.33 4.24 17.21
N ASP A 498 0.55 5.21 17.45
CA ASP A 498 0.89 5.62 18.80
C ASP A 498 -0.29 6.35 19.48
N ARG A 499 -0.38 6.22 20.80
CA ARG A 499 -1.50 6.76 21.57
C ARG A 499 -1.63 8.27 21.44
N ALA A 500 -0.50 8.99 21.45
CA ALA A 500 -0.45 10.45 21.31
C ALA A 500 -1.01 10.92 19.96
N THR A 501 -0.72 10.22 18.87
CA THR A 501 -1.30 10.50 17.55
C THR A 501 -2.82 10.34 17.56
N LEU A 502 -3.34 9.28 18.17
CA LEU A 502 -4.78 9.04 18.25
C LEU A 502 -5.48 10.07 19.15
N ASP A 503 -4.90 10.40 20.31
CA ASP A 503 -5.44 11.41 21.22
C ASP A 503 -5.48 12.79 20.54
N ARG A 504 -4.42 13.17 19.82
CA ARG A 504 -4.36 14.40 19.01
C ARG A 504 -5.46 14.45 17.96
N LEU A 505 -5.60 13.37 17.17
CA LEU A 505 -6.64 13.29 16.14
C LEU A 505 -8.04 13.39 16.76
N SER A 506 -8.28 12.65 17.85
CA SER A 506 -9.55 12.65 18.58
C SER A 506 -9.90 14.05 19.10
N ALA A 507 -8.94 14.76 19.68
CA ALA A 507 -9.14 16.13 20.17
C ALA A 507 -9.45 17.12 19.03
N LEU A 508 -8.79 16.94 17.88
CA LEU A 508 -8.94 17.83 16.74
C LEU A 508 -10.26 17.63 15.98
N VAL A 509 -10.66 16.38 15.77
CA VAL A 509 -11.83 16.05 14.94
C VAL A 509 -13.13 15.97 15.74
N GLN A 510 -13.06 15.57 17.03
CA GLN A 510 -14.23 15.36 17.90
C GLN A 510 -15.30 14.47 17.26
N ARG A 511 -14.85 13.47 16.51
CA ARG A 511 -15.65 12.47 15.80
C ARG A 511 -15.06 11.08 16.04
N PRO A 512 -15.84 10.01 15.88
CA PRO A 512 -15.26 8.67 15.85
C PRO A 512 -14.23 8.54 14.73
N ILE A 513 -13.22 7.72 14.97
CA ILE A 513 -12.11 7.45 14.08
C ILE A 513 -12.21 6.02 13.54
N LEU A 514 -11.99 5.87 12.23
CA LEU A 514 -11.86 4.59 11.55
C LEU A 514 -10.46 4.48 10.94
N ILE A 515 -9.74 3.39 11.22
CA ILE A 515 -8.55 3.08 10.43
C ILE A 515 -8.99 2.51 9.08
N GLY A 516 -8.78 3.26 8.00
CA GLY A 516 -9.19 2.87 6.65
C GLY A 516 -8.28 1.82 6.02
N GLU A 517 -6.98 1.86 6.34
CA GLU A 517 -5.98 0.89 5.91
C GLU A 517 -4.87 0.72 6.94
N PHE A 518 -4.48 -0.53 7.10
CA PHE A 518 -3.20 -0.94 7.61
C PHE A 518 -2.89 -2.34 7.07
N HIS A 519 -1.61 -2.71 7.06
CA HIS A 519 -1.18 -4.09 6.86
C HIS A 519 0.21 -4.29 7.43
N ILE A 520 0.58 -5.56 7.56
CA ILE A 520 1.92 -6.03 7.84
C ILE A 520 2.16 -7.23 6.93
N GLY A 521 3.28 -7.27 6.23
CA GLY A 521 3.60 -8.36 5.30
C GLY A 521 4.98 -8.93 5.55
N VAL A 522 5.29 -10.02 4.86
CA VAL A 522 6.52 -10.79 5.02
C VAL A 522 7.28 -10.80 3.69
N PRO A 523 8.60 -10.54 3.66
CA PRO A 523 9.37 -10.75 2.45
C PRO A 523 9.50 -12.26 2.20
N GLY A 524 9.13 -12.72 1.01
CA GLY A 524 9.25 -14.12 0.61
C GLY A 524 8.21 -14.50 -0.43
N ARG A 525 8.24 -15.74 -0.93
CA ARG A 525 7.27 -16.24 -1.94
C ARG A 525 7.19 -15.37 -3.22
N GLY A 526 8.27 -14.67 -3.57
CA GLY A 526 8.30 -13.70 -4.68
C GLY A 526 7.64 -12.35 -4.38
N LEU A 527 7.24 -12.11 -3.14
CA LEU A 527 6.46 -10.95 -2.70
C LEU A 527 7.27 -10.09 -1.73
N ALA A 528 7.12 -8.77 -1.85
CA ALA A 528 7.66 -7.81 -0.90
C ALA A 528 6.76 -7.74 0.36
N PRO A 529 7.28 -7.27 1.52
CA PRO A 529 6.47 -7.19 2.75
C PRO A 529 5.42 -6.08 2.76
N GLY A 530 5.33 -5.28 1.71
CA GLY A 530 4.54 -4.05 1.69
C GLY A 530 5.14 -2.96 2.58
N LEU A 531 4.31 -2.00 2.97
CA LEU A 531 4.68 -0.82 3.76
C LEU A 531 5.18 -1.09 5.20
N VAL A 532 4.79 -2.20 5.83
CA VAL A 532 5.24 -2.61 7.17
C VAL A 532 5.64 -4.07 7.12
N GLN A 533 6.80 -4.39 7.71
CA GLN A 533 7.40 -5.71 7.63
C GLN A 533 7.28 -6.50 8.95
N ALA A 534 6.95 -7.78 8.83
CA ALA A 534 7.21 -8.82 9.82
C ALA A 534 8.23 -9.82 9.25
N MET A 535 8.95 -10.51 10.13
CA MET A 535 9.99 -11.46 9.71
C MET A 535 9.44 -12.79 9.17
N ASN A 536 8.23 -13.19 9.58
CA ASN A 536 7.58 -14.44 9.18
C ASN A 536 6.05 -14.33 9.39
N GLN A 537 5.30 -15.37 9.01
CA GLN A 537 3.83 -15.35 9.08
C GLN A 537 3.32 -15.32 10.53
N GLU A 538 4.05 -15.91 11.47
CA GLU A 538 3.72 -15.89 12.90
C GLU A 538 3.82 -14.46 13.47
N GLU A 539 4.88 -13.74 13.14
CA GLU A 539 5.06 -12.34 13.55
C GLU A 539 4.11 -11.43 12.78
N ARG A 540 3.75 -11.75 11.53
CA ARG A 540 2.69 -11.05 10.80
C ARG A 540 1.34 -11.17 11.51
N ALA A 541 0.99 -12.36 11.96
CA ALA A 541 -0.23 -12.65 12.72
C ALA A 541 -0.22 -11.97 14.11
N ALA A 542 0.92 -11.98 14.81
CA ALA A 542 1.09 -11.22 16.04
C ALA A 542 0.92 -9.71 15.81
N GLY A 543 1.46 -9.20 14.69
CA GLY A 543 1.31 -7.82 14.27
C GLY A 543 -0.13 -7.41 13.99
N TYR A 544 -0.89 -8.28 13.32
CA TYR A 544 -2.33 -8.06 13.12
C TYR A 544 -3.05 -7.88 14.46
N ARG A 545 -2.86 -8.84 15.38
CA ARG A 545 -3.50 -8.80 16.70
C ARG A 545 -3.09 -7.55 17.49
N TYR A 546 -1.79 -7.26 17.52
CA TYR A 546 -1.27 -6.07 18.18
C TYR A 546 -1.90 -4.79 17.64
N TYR A 547 -1.91 -4.59 16.32
CA TYR A 547 -2.50 -3.40 15.71
C TYR A 547 -3.98 -3.23 16.10
N VAL A 548 -4.78 -4.28 15.86
CA VAL A 548 -6.23 -4.21 16.02
C VAL A 548 -6.62 -4.03 17.49
N GLU A 549 -5.99 -4.77 18.41
CA GLU A 549 -6.30 -4.63 19.84
C GLU A 549 -5.86 -3.25 20.38
N GLN A 550 -4.71 -2.72 19.95
CA GLN A 550 -4.24 -1.38 20.35
C GLN A 550 -5.20 -0.27 19.86
N CYS A 551 -5.69 -0.37 18.62
CA CYS A 551 -6.73 0.53 18.12
C CYS A 551 -8.04 0.37 18.91
N ALA A 552 -8.49 -0.86 19.17
CA ALA A 552 -9.72 -1.11 19.92
C ALA A 552 -9.66 -0.57 21.35
N ALA A 553 -8.49 -0.51 22.00
CA ALA A 553 -8.39 0.07 23.33
C ALA A 553 -8.71 1.57 23.39
N HIS A 554 -8.58 2.30 22.28
CA HIS A 554 -8.80 3.75 22.22
C HIS A 554 -10.30 4.12 22.13
N PRO A 555 -10.82 5.03 22.99
CA PRO A 555 -12.25 5.37 23.04
C PRO A 555 -12.86 5.94 21.75
N ALA A 556 -12.06 6.62 20.93
CA ALA A 556 -12.52 7.18 19.66
C ALA A 556 -12.50 6.20 18.48
N LEU A 557 -11.81 5.06 18.58
CA LEU A 557 -11.59 4.17 17.44
C LEU A 557 -12.73 3.16 17.35
N ILE A 558 -13.48 3.17 16.25
CA ILE A 558 -14.67 2.32 16.06
C ILE A 558 -14.47 1.23 15.01
N GLY A 559 -13.27 1.11 14.46
CA GLY A 559 -12.94 0.07 13.51
C GLY A 559 -11.54 0.14 12.94
N THR A 560 -11.12 -0.97 12.34
CA THR A 560 -9.89 -1.07 11.55
C THR A 560 -10.14 -1.90 10.31
N HIS A 561 -9.63 -1.46 9.17
CA HIS A 561 -9.78 -2.14 7.89
C HIS A 561 -8.40 -2.57 7.38
N TRP A 562 -8.19 -3.89 7.24
CA TRP A 562 -6.94 -4.46 6.72
C TRP A 562 -6.84 -4.30 5.21
N PHE A 563 -5.68 -3.88 4.69
CA PHE A 563 -5.39 -3.82 3.27
C PHE A 563 -4.44 -4.97 2.90
N GLN A 564 -4.90 -6.09 2.36
CA GLN A 564 -6.20 -6.32 1.71
C GLN A 564 -6.59 -7.81 1.74
N TRP A 565 -7.67 -8.17 1.05
CA TRP A 565 -8.18 -9.54 0.94
C TRP A 565 -7.13 -10.54 0.45
N LEU A 566 -6.48 -10.24 -0.67
CA LEU A 566 -5.66 -11.14 -1.45
C LEU A 566 -4.25 -10.56 -1.65
N ASP A 567 -3.25 -11.44 -1.67
CA ASP A 567 -1.88 -11.06 -2.03
C ASP A 567 -1.83 -10.37 -3.39
N GLN A 568 -0.94 -9.39 -3.54
CA GLN A 568 -0.73 -8.80 -4.84
C GLN A 568 0.03 -9.81 -5.74
N PRO A 569 -0.06 -9.72 -7.07
CA PRO A 569 0.69 -10.61 -7.95
C PRO A 569 2.20 -10.45 -7.73
N ALA A 570 2.96 -11.55 -7.70
CA ALA A 570 4.41 -11.52 -7.53
C ALA A 570 5.14 -10.70 -8.61
N THR A 571 4.56 -10.62 -9.82
CA THR A 571 5.03 -9.79 -10.94
C THR A 571 4.54 -8.34 -10.93
N GLY A 572 3.78 -7.94 -9.90
CA GLY A 572 3.35 -6.56 -9.65
C GLY A 572 1.98 -6.20 -10.23
N ARG A 573 1.24 -5.34 -9.51
CA ARG A 573 0.05 -4.62 -9.97
C ARG A 573 0.41 -3.60 -11.08
N ASN A 574 -0.58 -2.82 -11.53
CA ASN A 574 -0.37 -1.77 -12.53
C ASN A 574 0.63 -0.69 -12.13
N ASP A 575 0.82 -0.44 -10.84
CA ASP A 575 1.81 0.49 -10.28
C ASP A 575 3.10 -0.24 -9.83
N GLY A 576 3.15 -1.57 -9.96
CA GLY A 576 4.32 -2.41 -9.72
C GLY A 576 4.39 -3.01 -8.32
N GLU A 577 3.49 -2.67 -7.41
CA GLU A 577 3.49 -3.29 -6.08
C GLU A 577 3.19 -4.80 -6.14
N ASN A 578 3.94 -5.59 -5.38
CA ASN A 578 3.87 -7.06 -5.32
C ASN A 578 3.90 -7.57 -3.86
N TYR A 579 3.02 -7.04 -3.01
CA TYR A 579 3.07 -7.24 -1.57
C TYR A 579 2.40 -8.55 -1.07
N ASN A 580 3.02 -9.16 -0.04
CA ASN A 580 2.47 -10.25 0.77
C ASN A 580 1.59 -9.71 1.91
N ILE A 581 0.40 -9.25 1.54
CA ILE A 581 -0.53 -8.53 2.42
C ILE A 581 -1.95 -9.08 2.37
N GLY A 582 -2.17 -10.21 1.70
CA GLY A 582 -3.46 -10.92 1.66
C GLY A 582 -3.75 -11.73 2.91
N PHE A 583 -5.03 -11.88 3.24
CA PHE A 583 -5.50 -12.96 4.12
C PHE A 583 -5.52 -14.32 3.39
N ILE A 584 -5.58 -14.27 2.07
CA ILE A 584 -5.42 -15.42 1.17
C ILE A 584 -4.31 -15.16 0.14
N ASP A 585 -3.73 -16.23 -0.38
CA ASP A 585 -2.74 -16.18 -1.45
C ASP A 585 -3.38 -16.27 -2.85
N VAL A 586 -2.54 -16.20 -3.89
CA VAL A 586 -2.94 -16.27 -5.31
C VAL A 586 -3.69 -17.57 -5.66
N ALA A 587 -3.49 -18.64 -4.90
CA ALA A 587 -4.11 -19.94 -5.10
C ALA A 587 -5.41 -20.12 -4.28
N ASP A 588 -5.95 -19.02 -3.74
CA ASP A 588 -7.15 -18.99 -2.91
C ASP A 588 -7.00 -19.82 -1.62
N GLN A 589 -5.78 -19.96 -1.11
CA GLN A 589 -5.50 -20.60 0.18
C GLN A 589 -5.36 -19.54 1.29
N PRO A 590 -6.00 -19.71 2.45
CA PRO A 590 -5.84 -18.78 3.57
C PRO A 590 -4.47 -18.92 4.25
N TYR A 591 -3.96 -17.81 4.77
CA TYR A 591 -2.82 -17.82 5.70
C TYR A 591 -3.30 -18.28 7.09
N PRO A 592 -2.97 -19.51 7.54
CA PRO A 592 -3.55 -20.09 8.76
C PRO A 592 -3.21 -19.28 10.00
N GLU A 593 -2.01 -18.70 10.08
CA GLU A 593 -1.56 -17.85 11.18
C GLU A 593 -2.42 -16.58 11.27
N MET A 594 -2.69 -15.94 10.13
CA MET A 594 -3.52 -14.74 10.05
C MET A 594 -4.98 -15.04 10.42
N VAL A 595 -5.53 -16.16 9.94
CA VAL A 595 -6.90 -16.60 10.28
C VAL A 595 -7.03 -16.88 11.77
N ALA A 596 -6.07 -17.60 12.37
CA ALA A 596 -6.07 -17.88 13.79
C ALA A 596 -5.99 -16.59 14.64
N ALA A 597 -5.10 -15.66 14.26
CA ALA A 597 -4.99 -14.36 14.92
C ALA A 597 -6.26 -13.52 14.78
N ALA A 598 -6.91 -13.49 13.61
CA ALA A 598 -8.17 -12.79 13.40
C ALA A 598 -9.27 -13.34 14.31
N LYS A 599 -9.49 -14.65 14.33
CA LYS A 599 -10.49 -15.29 15.21
C LYS A 599 -10.28 -14.95 16.68
N LEU A 600 -9.03 -15.07 17.17
CA LEU A 600 -8.69 -14.75 18.56
C LEU A 600 -8.92 -13.26 18.88
N THR A 601 -8.49 -12.38 17.98
CA THR A 601 -8.61 -10.92 18.14
C THR A 601 -10.08 -10.51 18.19
N HIS A 602 -10.86 -10.94 17.18
CA HIS A 602 -12.26 -10.55 17.02
C HIS A 602 -13.15 -11.01 18.18
N GLY A 603 -12.88 -12.19 18.74
CA GLY A 603 -13.57 -12.68 19.94
C GLY A 603 -13.34 -11.83 21.20
N ARG A 604 -12.27 -11.03 21.25
CA ARG A 604 -11.92 -10.18 22.40
C ARG A 604 -12.34 -8.72 22.25
N LEU A 605 -12.70 -8.28 21.03
CA LEU A 605 -12.85 -6.85 20.72
C LEU A 605 -13.92 -6.14 21.54
N PHE A 606 -15.01 -6.81 21.88
CA PHE A 606 -16.04 -6.18 22.72
C PHE A 606 -15.47 -5.75 24.06
N ASP A 607 -14.76 -6.67 24.73
CA ASP A 607 -14.27 -6.44 26.09
C ASP A 607 -13.07 -5.48 26.08
N ILE A 608 -12.19 -5.58 25.08
CA ILE A 608 -11.09 -4.61 24.89
C ILE A 608 -11.65 -3.22 24.63
N HIS A 609 -12.55 -3.08 23.66
CA HIS A 609 -13.13 -1.79 23.35
C HIS A 609 -14.01 -1.27 24.48
N SER A 610 -14.62 -2.13 25.31
CA SER A 610 -15.33 -1.69 26.52
C SER A 610 -14.41 -1.35 27.70
N GLY A 611 -13.09 -1.55 27.58
CA GLY A 611 -12.11 -1.31 28.64
C GLY A 611 -12.07 -2.37 29.75
N LYS A 612 -12.70 -3.53 29.54
CA LYS A 612 -12.72 -4.66 30.50
C LYS A 612 -11.46 -5.52 30.42
N THR A 613 -10.83 -5.57 29.26
CA THR A 613 -9.64 -6.37 28.97
C THR A 613 -8.58 -5.49 28.34
N GLN A 614 -7.32 -5.67 28.72
CA GLN A 614 -6.21 -4.94 28.09
C GLN A 614 -5.85 -5.54 26.72
N PRO A 615 -5.41 -4.71 25.76
CA PRO A 615 -4.85 -5.21 24.51
C PRO A 615 -3.54 -5.95 24.75
N VAL A 616 -3.13 -6.83 23.83
CA VAL A 616 -1.78 -7.38 23.84
C VAL A 616 -0.71 -6.29 23.74
N ASP A 617 0.39 -6.48 24.44
CA ASP A 617 1.50 -5.53 24.58
C ASP A 617 2.75 -5.91 23.78
N ARG A 618 2.80 -7.12 23.21
CA ARG A 618 3.93 -7.58 22.39
C ARG A 618 3.78 -7.15 20.92
N PRO A 619 4.60 -6.20 20.42
CA PRO A 619 4.66 -5.91 18.99
C PRO A 619 5.34 -7.07 18.21
N PRO A 620 5.09 -7.14 16.89
CA PRO A 620 5.76 -8.07 15.99
C PRO A 620 7.24 -7.70 15.77
N ARG A 621 8.05 -8.73 15.48
CA ARG A 621 9.45 -8.58 15.05
C ARG A 621 9.52 -8.44 13.54
N ALA A 622 10.32 -7.48 13.09
CA ALA A 622 10.56 -7.22 11.66
C ALA A 622 11.73 -8.02 11.08
N SER A 623 12.68 -8.42 11.94
CA SER A 623 13.81 -9.30 11.63
C SER A 623 14.35 -9.92 12.92
N GLU A 624 15.33 -10.81 12.79
CA GLU A 624 16.08 -11.41 13.88
C GLU A 624 16.75 -10.34 14.77
N ALA A 625 17.21 -9.25 14.15
CA ALA A 625 17.85 -8.13 14.84
C ALA A 625 16.88 -7.14 15.49
N ASN A 626 15.56 -7.33 15.36
CA ASN A 626 14.55 -6.53 16.06
C ASN A 626 14.24 -7.16 17.44
N PRO A 627 14.55 -6.50 18.59
CA PRO A 627 14.22 -7.01 19.90
C PRO A 627 12.71 -7.17 20.10
N ALA A 628 12.29 -8.21 20.83
CA ALA A 628 10.91 -8.33 21.26
C ALA A 628 10.52 -7.10 22.11
N GLY A 629 9.34 -6.52 21.87
CA GLY A 629 8.89 -5.32 22.59
C GLY A 629 9.22 -3.99 21.92
N VAL A 630 10.04 -3.97 20.87
CA VAL A 630 10.35 -2.75 20.12
C VAL A 630 9.51 -2.70 18.85
N ALA A 631 8.66 -1.68 18.73
CA ALA A 631 7.91 -1.47 17.50
C ALA A 631 8.89 -1.36 16.33
N ALA A 632 8.74 -2.23 15.34
CA ALA A 632 9.54 -2.19 14.13
C ALA A 632 9.55 -0.75 13.56
N PRO A 633 10.73 -0.17 13.31
CA PRO A 633 10.84 1.06 12.53
C PRO A 633 10.07 0.91 11.22
N LYS A 634 9.49 2.03 10.77
CA LYS A 634 8.88 2.10 9.45
C LYS A 634 9.90 1.64 8.41
N VAL A 635 9.47 0.89 7.40
CA VAL A 635 10.29 0.67 6.21
C VAL A 635 10.30 1.99 5.43
N GLY A 636 11.18 2.92 5.80
CA GLY A 636 11.34 4.26 5.21
C GLY A 636 10.18 5.25 5.44
N PRO A 637 10.32 6.50 4.97
CA PRO A 637 9.24 7.49 5.00
C PRO A 637 8.16 7.04 4.03
N VAL A 638 6.96 6.75 4.55
CA VAL A 638 5.77 6.47 3.76
C VAL A 638 4.70 7.46 4.17
N LYS A 639 4.15 8.10 3.14
CA LYS A 639 2.92 8.89 3.09
C LYS A 639 2.86 10.10 4.02
#